data_AF-A0A7V8GCG8-F1
#
_entry.id   AF-A0A7V8GCG8-F1
#
_cell.length_a   1.000
_cell.length_b   1.000
_cell.length_c   1.000
_cell.angle_alpha   90.00
_cell.angle_beta   90.00
_cell.angle_gamma   90.00
#
_symmetry.space_group_name_H-M   'P 1'
#
loop_
_entity.id
_entity.type
_entity.pdbx_description
1 polymer ?
#
loop_
_entity_poly.entity_id
_entity_poly.type
_entity_poly.pdbx_seq_one_letter_code
_entity_poly.pdbx_strand_id
1 'polypeptide(L)'
;MPSRRQLLQATAWASGLGALGLTASTVQAATPGPVYAYVGTYSDGGKPWRGGRGLGVHQFVLDGATGALTPIPGAPPAVASQGEGAKLRNPASLARHPSLPLLYAANEFEAGSVSAFRIGANGALSFVAEMPCGGKDPAHLSVHPEGRFLFTANYASGDVSVIALRADGGFEADRAAVVYPDAAACGATPCKPGTDVVPAAARSHEGFATSDHDGPHAHMVQADPKGNFVLVADLGLDRVISYRFDRATGVLSQPGTVAVSESSGARHFVFHPNGRWFYLVNEEASTIAFMRYDDTTGVLTPVSETSALPKGFKGTSYASGIRMLPGGRHFVSLNRLHDSISLFAIDARTGAPTLVREEWTRGNYPRSCTLDPSGRFLYVCHNKQGDNVTVFRVKNGDIAFTGQYVAVGGSDRVLGMKKNASLRYIASRAGGMLIVLVIVAVLVFVLTRAASGDPVSVLLGDQATAADIARVQKEYGLDKPLPVQFGYWLREVLQGNLGTSIFLQRPVTQALWERAEPTALLALMAVAIAALIGVPCGIVSAVFRGRAVDQLFTGIAMLGASIPSFWLGIVLIQIFAVSFGWFPVSGYGAPDAALAERLHSLVLPAAVLGLLNSALIIRFTRASMLDVLGEDYVRTARSKGLSETVVVLKHALRNALVPIVTVIGLTVALMIGGAVITETVFGLPGVGNLVVSAVLRRDYPVIQGALLVIAAIYVLINFAIDLLYAVVDPRVKV
;
A
#
# COMPACT_ATOMS: atom_id res chain seq x y z
N MET A 1 -17.71 4.60 48.36
CA MET A 1 -16.54 4.22 47.54
C MET A 1 -16.86 2.95 46.78
N PRO A 2 -16.72 2.90 45.44
CA PRO A 2 -16.97 1.68 44.69
C PRO A 2 -15.95 0.59 45.09
N SER A 3 -16.39 -0.66 45.11
CA SER A 3 -15.50 -1.78 45.46
C SER A 3 -14.42 -1.99 44.39
N ARG A 4 -13.24 -2.49 44.79
CA ARG A 4 -12.12 -2.82 43.87
C ARG A 4 -12.56 -3.69 42.68
N ARG A 5 -13.60 -4.52 42.87
CA ARG A 5 -14.19 -5.39 41.84
C ARG A 5 -15.04 -4.61 40.81
N GLN A 6 -15.77 -3.59 41.24
CA GLN A 6 -16.53 -2.70 40.34
C GLN A 6 -15.60 -1.80 39.54
N LEU A 7 -14.49 -1.35 40.14
CA LEU A 7 -13.47 -0.57 39.44
C LEU A 7 -12.76 -1.42 38.37
N LEU A 8 -12.44 -2.68 38.69
CA LEU A 8 -11.84 -3.65 37.75
C LEU A 8 -12.80 -4.07 36.63
N GLN A 9 -14.10 -4.15 36.91
CA GLN A 9 -15.11 -4.38 35.87
C GLN A 9 -15.27 -3.15 34.98
N ALA A 10 -15.41 -1.95 35.54
CA ALA A 10 -15.49 -0.72 34.75
C ALA A 10 -14.24 -0.50 33.87
N THR A 11 -13.04 -0.82 34.37
CA THR A 11 -11.82 -0.79 33.57
C THR A 11 -11.76 -1.91 32.54
N ALA A 12 -12.24 -3.12 32.82
CA ALA A 12 -12.32 -4.20 31.83
C ALA A 12 -13.31 -3.89 30.69
N TRP A 13 -14.42 -3.22 30.98
CA TRP A 13 -15.34 -2.73 29.96
C TRP A 13 -14.74 -1.55 29.17
N ALA A 14 -14.07 -0.60 29.83
CA ALA A 14 -13.40 0.53 29.17
C ALA A 14 -12.18 0.10 28.31
N SER A 15 -11.42 -0.89 28.76
CA SER A 15 -10.28 -1.46 28.01
C SER A 15 -10.73 -2.46 26.94
N GLY A 16 -11.84 -3.18 27.16
CA GLY A 16 -12.54 -3.94 26.12
C GLY A 16 -13.10 -3.05 25.01
N LEU A 17 -13.56 -1.83 25.35
CA LEU A 17 -14.02 -0.82 24.38
C LEU A 17 -12.87 -0.24 23.54
N GLY A 18 -11.68 -0.03 24.13
CA GLY A 18 -10.46 0.29 23.37
C GLY A 18 -9.99 -0.87 22.47
N ALA A 19 -10.14 -2.11 22.93
CA ALA A 19 -9.81 -3.33 22.17
C ALA A 19 -10.81 -3.66 21.03
N LEU A 20 -12.07 -3.26 21.17
CA LEU A 20 -13.09 -3.40 20.13
C LEU A 20 -12.87 -2.42 18.97
N GLY A 21 -12.29 -1.24 19.24
CA GLY A 21 -11.73 -0.36 18.21
C GLY A 21 -10.47 -0.92 17.54
N LEU A 22 -9.70 -1.79 18.24
CA LEU A 22 -8.49 -2.42 17.73
C LEU A 22 -8.75 -3.61 16.79
N THR A 23 -9.94 -4.21 16.81
CA THR A 23 -10.26 -5.42 16.00
C THR A 23 -11.03 -5.13 14.72
N ALA A 24 -11.52 -3.91 14.51
CA ALA A 24 -12.07 -3.48 13.22
C ALA A 24 -10.98 -2.93 12.28
N SER A 25 -9.81 -3.58 12.26
CA SER A 25 -8.78 -3.39 11.23
C SER A 25 -8.84 -4.49 10.19
N THR A 26 -10.02 -5.03 9.89
CA THR A 26 -10.23 -5.64 8.57
C THR A 26 -10.62 -4.51 7.63
N VAL A 27 -9.66 -4.07 6.82
CA VAL A 27 -9.93 -3.35 5.59
C VAL A 27 -10.90 -4.23 4.78
N GLN A 28 -12.20 -4.03 4.97
CA GLN A 28 -13.24 -4.64 4.15
C GLN A 28 -13.10 -3.95 2.80
N ALA A 29 -12.39 -4.61 1.89
CA ALA A 29 -12.12 -4.10 0.56
C ALA A 29 -13.44 -3.73 -0.12
N ALA A 30 -13.62 -2.43 -0.40
CA ALA A 30 -14.75 -1.93 -1.16
C ALA A 30 -14.94 -2.77 -2.42
N THR A 31 -16.17 -3.22 -2.68
CA THR A 31 -16.52 -4.07 -3.82
C THR A 31 -15.88 -3.49 -5.08
N PRO A 32 -14.93 -4.20 -5.72
CA PRO A 32 -14.18 -3.61 -6.81
C PRO A 32 -15.10 -3.41 -8.01
N GLY A 33 -15.14 -2.19 -8.58
CA GLY A 33 -15.62 -2.06 -9.95
C GLY A 33 -14.71 -2.84 -10.92
N PRO A 34 -15.10 -2.96 -12.20
CA PRO A 34 -14.49 -3.88 -13.14
C PRO A 34 -12.97 -3.68 -13.23
N VAL A 35 -12.26 -4.79 -13.25
CA VAL A 35 -10.81 -4.84 -13.51
C VAL A 35 -10.65 -5.06 -15.01
N TYR A 36 -9.79 -4.27 -15.64
CA TYR A 36 -9.49 -4.41 -17.06
C TYR A 36 -8.12 -5.06 -17.24
N ALA A 37 -8.00 -5.87 -18.29
CA ALA A 37 -6.77 -6.53 -18.69
C ALA A 37 -6.45 -6.19 -20.14
N TYR A 38 -5.17 -5.94 -20.42
CA TYR A 38 -4.69 -5.61 -21.76
C TYR A 38 -3.61 -6.60 -22.16
N VAL A 39 -3.65 -7.07 -23.41
CA VAL A 39 -2.72 -8.09 -23.92
C VAL A 39 -2.05 -7.59 -25.18
N GLY A 40 -0.73 -7.39 -25.10
CA GLY A 40 0.11 -7.05 -26.24
C GLY A 40 0.40 -8.28 -27.11
N THR A 41 0.47 -8.08 -28.43
CA THR A 41 0.61 -9.17 -29.40
C THR A 41 1.56 -8.82 -30.55
N TYR A 42 2.16 -9.84 -31.16
CA TYR A 42 2.92 -9.72 -32.40
C TYR A 42 1.98 -9.68 -33.61
N SER A 43 2.14 -8.65 -34.44
CA SER A 43 1.24 -8.31 -35.54
C SER A 43 1.84 -8.47 -36.93
N ASP A 44 3.17 -8.46 -37.06
CA ASP A 44 3.84 -8.75 -38.31
C ASP A 44 4.59 -10.09 -38.25
N GLY A 45 4.54 -10.84 -39.34
CA GLY A 45 5.31 -12.08 -39.51
C GLY A 45 6.77 -11.81 -39.89
N GLY A 46 7.33 -10.65 -39.51
CA GLY A 46 8.58 -10.11 -40.07
C GLY A 46 9.81 -11.02 -39.97
N LYS A 47 9.79 -12.01 -39.06
CA LYS A 47 10.72 -13.14 -39.08
C LYS A 47 9.94 -14.46 -39.13
N PRO A 48 10.39 -15.50 -39.86
CA PRO A 48 9.69 -16.78 -39.99
C PRO A 48 9.30 -17.44 -38.66
N TRP A 49 10.10 -17.19 -37.61
CA TRP A 49 9.92 -17.72 -36.26
C TRP A 49 8.95 -16.90 -35.38
N ARG A 50 8.63 -15.67 -35.78
CA ARG A 50 7.78 -14.71 -35.04
C ARG A 50 6.32 -14.69 -35.50
N GLY A 51 5.95 -15.51 -36.50
CA GLY A 51 4.63 -15.54 -37.18
C GLY A 51 3.43 -15.13 -36.32
N GLY A 52 3.18 -13.82 -36.24
CA GLY A 52 2.17 -13.24 -35.35
C GLY A 52 0.86 -13.03 -36.09
N ARG A 53 -0.23 -13.55 -35.52
CA ARG A 53 -1.61 -13.28 -35.96
C ARG A 53 -2.30 -12.24 -35.07
N GLY A 54 -1.52 -11.52 -34.27
CA GLY A 54 -1.99 -10.55 -33.29
C GLY A 54 -2.55 -9.29 -33.93
N LEU A 55 -3.58 -8.74 -33.30
CA LEU A 55 -4.27 -7.54 -33.78
C LEU A 55 -3.77 -6.26 -33.10
N GLY A 56 -2.71 -6.32 -32.27
CA GLY A 56 -2.18 -5.19 -31.50
C GLY A 56 -2.44 -5.36 -30.00
N VAL A 57 -3.02 -4.36 -29.34
CA VAL A 57 -3.31 -4.44 -27.90
C VAL A 57 -4.78 -4.86 -27.68
N HIS A 58 -4.98 -6.12 -27.30
CA HIS A 58 -6.30 -6.67 -26.98
C HIS A 58 -6.80 -6.17 -25.62
N GLN A 59 -8.11 -6.01 -25.48
CA GLN A 59 -8.73 -5.33 -24.34
C GLN A 59 -9.85 -6.16 -23.72
N PHE A 60 -9.77 -6.41 -22.41
CA PHE A 60 -10.68 -7.30 -21.72
C PHE A 60 -11.19 -6.73 -20.38
N VAL A 61 -12.36 -7.17 -19.97
CA VAL A 61 -12.87 -7.12 -18.60
C VAL A 61 -12.56 -8.46 -17.92
N LEU A 62 -11.98 -8.39 -16.73
CA LEU A 62 -11.69 -9.53 -15.87
C LEU A 62 -12.89 -9.82 -14.96
N ASP A 63 -13.34 -11.08 -14.99
CA ASP A 63 -14.27 -11.61 -14.01
C ASP A 63 -13.52 -11.95 -12.71
N GLY A 64 -13.84 -11.24 -11.63
CA GLY A 64 -13.18 -11.42 -10.33
C GLY A 64 -13.47 -12.74 -9.63
N ALA A 65 -14.45 -13.53 -10.06
CA ALA A 65 -14.77 -14.83 -9.45
C ALA A 65 -14.07 -15.99 -10.18
N THR A 66 -14.05 -15.94 -11.50
CA THR A 66 -13.55 -17.01 -12.36
C THR A 66 -12.13 -16.76 -12.88
N GLY A 67 -11.73 -15.49 -13.00
CA GLY A 67 -10.51 -15.07 -13.70
C GLY A 67 -10.67 -15.01 -15.21
N ALA A 68 -11.87 -15.24 -15.75
CA ALA A 68 -12.11 -15.18 -17.19
C ALA A 68 -11.89 -13.75 -17.73
N LEU A 69 -11.32 -13.65 -18.93
CA LEU A 69 -11.19 -12.38 -19.65
C LEU A 69 -12.24 -12.34 -20.77
N THR A 70 -13.07 -11.31 -20.77
CA THR A 70 -14.11 -11.10 -21.80
C THR A 70 -13.88 -9.78 -22.51
N PRO A 71 -14.14 -9.66 -23.83
CA PRO A 71 -13.95 -8.40 -24.54
C PRO A 71 -14.73 -7.25 -23.89
N ILE A 72 -14.17 -6.04 -23.89
CA ILE A 72 -14.86 -4.86 -23.36
C ILE A 72 -16.07 -4.53 -24.24
N PRO A 73 -17.31 -4.49 -23.70
CA PRO A 73 -18.49 -4.19 -24.49
C PRO A 73 -18.40 -2.81 -25.15
N GLY A 74 -18.67 -2.75 -26.45
CA GLY A 74 -18.65 -1.51 -27.24
C GLY A 74 -17.25 -0.96 -27.57
N ALA A 75 -16.17 -1.64 -27.18
CA ALA A 75 -14.81 -1.33 -27.59
C ALA A 75 -14.34 -2.26 -28.73
N PRO A 76 -13.40 -1.84 -29.60
CA PRO A 76 -12.79 -2.75 -30.55
C PRO A 76 -12.03 -3.87 -29.81
N PRO A 77 -12.04 -5.12 -30.32
CA PRO A 77 -11.37 -6.26 -29.66
C PRO A 77 -9.89 -6.02 -29.35
N ALA A 78 -9.23 -5.27 -30.24
CA ALA A 78 -7.87 -4.79 -30.06
C ALA A 78 -7.72 -3.39 -30.69
N VAL A 79 -6.78 -2.61 -30.16
CA VAL A 79 -6.31 -1.41 -30.85
C VAL A 79 -5.38 -1.85 -31.98
N ALA A 80 -5.85 -1.67 -33.23
CA ALA A 80 -5.35 -2.36 -34.42
C ALA A 80 -3.89 -2.02 -34.81
N SER A 81 -3.22 -3.03 -35.35
CA SER A 81 -1.87 -2.98 -35.93
C SER A 81 -1.82 -2.83 -37.46
N GLN A 82 -2.93 -2.97 -38.20
CA GLN A 82 -2.96 -2.93 -39.68
C GLN A 82 -4.05 -2.00 -40.27
N GLY A 83 -3.73 -1.31 -41.37
CA GLY A 83 -4.57 -0.35 -42.12
C GLY A 83 -3.81 0.92 -42.57
N GLU A 84 -4.31 1.66 -43.57
CA GLU A 84 -3.74 2.97 -43.95
C GLU A 84 -3.78 3.91 -42.74
N GLY A 85 -2.59 4.23 -42.19
CA GLY A 85 -2.41 5.00 -40.96
C GLY A 85 -2.13 4.20 -39.68
N ALA A 86 -1.80 2.90 -39.76
CA ALA A 86 -1.54 2.04 -38.60
C ALA A 86 -0.42 2.57 -37.67
N LYS A 87 -0.75 2.74 -36.38
CA LYS A 87 0.10 3.37 -35.33
C LYS A 87 0.74 2.39 -34.32
N LEU A 88 0.63 1.08 -34.54
CA LEU A 88 1.12 0.06 -33.59
C LEU A 88 1.71 -1.13 -34.36
N ARG A 89 2.98 -1.43 -34.12
CA ARG A 89 3.67 -2.60 -34.69
C ARG A 89 4.27 -3.42 -33.56
N ASN A 90 3.82 -4.67 -33.42
CA ASN A 90 4.32 -5.61 -32.43
C ASN A 90 4.40 -5.02 -31.00
N PRO A 91 3.28 -4.60 -30.38
CA PRO A 91 3.27 -4.18 -28.97
C PRO A 91 3.62 -5.37 -28.04
N ALA A 92 4.91 -5.63 -27.89
CA ALA A 92 5.47 -6.79 -27.19
C ALA A 92 5.35 -6.62 -25.67
N SER A 93 5.75 -5.45 -25.16
CA SER A 93 5.75 -5.16 -23.74
C SER A 93 4.83 -4.01 -23.37
N LEU A 94 4.01 -4.21 -22.34
CA LEU A 94 3.07 -3.21 -21.82
C LEU A 94 3.47 -2.76 -20.41
N ALA A 95 3.29 -1.47 -20.12
CA ALA A 95 3.50 -0.90 -18.80
C ALA A 95 2.44 0.16 -18.44
N ARG A 96 1.95 0.12 -17.20
CA ARG A 96 0.96 1.05 -16.64
C ARG A 96 1.67 2.23 -16.00
N HIS A 97 1.19 3.44 -16.22
CA HIS A 97 1.58 4.57 -15.39
C HIS A 97 1.13 4.36 -13.93
N PRO A 98 1.98 4.59 -12.90
CA PRO A 98 1.64 4.26 -11.50
C PRO A 98 0.37 4.99 -10.99
N SER A 99 0.23 6.28 -11.29
CA SER A 99 -0.93 7.10 -10.86
C SER A 99 -1.97 7.38 -11.96
N LEU A 100 -1.53 7.80 -13.15
CA LEU A 100 -2.39 8.20 -14.26
C LEU A 100 -3.10 7.03 -14.98
N PRO A 101 -4.26 7.27 -15.62
CA PRO A 101 -4.97 6.28 -16.44
C PRO A 101 -4.31 6.14 -17.82
N LEU A 102 -3.02 5.82 -17.84
CA LEU A 102 -2.23 5.65 -19.05
C LEU A 102 -1.62 4.26 -19.13
N LEU A 103 -1.59 3.72 -20.34
CA LEU A 103 -0.90 2.50 -20.72
C LEU A 103 0.14 2.86 -21.77
N TYR A 104 1.34 2.30 -21.64
CA TYR A 104 2.41 2.41 -22.61
C TYR A 104 2.68 1.04 -23.23
N ALA A 105 3.02 1.03 -24.51
CA ALA A 105 3.37 -0.17 -25.26
C ALA A 105 4.72 0.03 -25.96
N ALA A 106 5.65 -0.91 -25.79
CA ALA A 106 6.88 -1.00 -26.56
C ALA A 106 6.59 -1.75 -27.86
N ASN A 107 6.87 -1.10 -28.98
CA ASN A 107 6.64 -1.61 -30.32
C ASN A 107 7.93 -2.24 -30.84
N GLU A 108 7.96 -3.57 -30.85
CA GLU A 108 9.17 -4.36 -31.11
C GLU A 108 9.38 -4.58 -32.61
N PHE A 109 10.09 -3.64 -33.21
CA PHE A 109 10.57 -3.71 -34.59
C PHE A 109 11.90 -2.94 -34.73
N GLU A 110 12.55 -3.04 -35.90
CA GLU A 110 13.93 -2.57 -36.08
C GLU A 110 14.11 -1.08 -35.71
N ALA A 111 13.16 -0.21 -36.08
CA ALA A 111 13.19 1.22 -35.72
C ALA A 111 12.26 1.53 -34.53
N GLY A 112 12.34 0.69 -33.49
CA GLY A 112 11.40 0.58 -32.39
C GLY A 112 10.87 1.89 -31.79
N SER A 113 9.67 1.81 -31.22
CA SER A 113 8.97 2.97 -30.68
C SER A 113 8.20 2.64 -29.40
N VAL A 114 7.71 3.68 -28.72
CA VAL A 114 6.80 3.56 -27.58
C VAL A 114 5.52 4.32 -27.88
N SER A 115 4.38 3.62 -27.81
CA SER A 115 3.06 4.22 -27.92
C SER A 115 2.43 4.44 -26.55
N ALA A 116 1.73 5.54 -26.36
CA ALA A 116 0.94 5.87 -25.18
C ALA A 116 -0.55 5.82 -25.50
N PHE A 117 -1.32 5.25 -24.57
CA PHE A 117 -2.77 5.13 -24.63
C PHE A 117 -3.40 5.67 -23.35
N ARG A 118 -4.52 6.37 -23.49
CA ARG A 118 -5.37 6.77 -22.39
C ARG A 118 -6.45 5.73 -22.19
N ILE A 119 -6.71 5.43 -20.92
CA ILE A 119 -7.70 4.44 -20.51
C ILE A 119 -8.97 5.19 -20.14
N GLY A 120 -10.02 4.95 -20.93
CA GLY A 120 -11.36 5.45 -20.67
C GLY A 120 -11.96 4.89 -19.38
N ALA A 121 -13.05 5.50 -18.91
CA ALA A 121 -13.77 5.01 -17.74
C ALA A 121 -14.35 3.58 -17.93
N ASN A 122 -14.66 3.23 -19.18
CA ASN A 122 -15.09 1.89 -19.61
C ASN A 122 -13.92 0.92 -19.86
N GLY A 123 -12.67 1.34 -19.62
CA GLY A 123 -11.48 0.54 -19.90
C GLY A 123 -11.03 0.53 -21.37
N ALA A 124 -11.75 1.19 -22.28
CA ALA A 124 -11.31 1.27 -23.67
C ALA A 124 -10.08 2.17 -23.81
N LEU A 125 -9.11 1.73 -24.60
CA LEU A 125 -7.89 2.46 -24.92
C LEU A 125 -8.15 3.44 -26.07
N SER A 126 -7.69 4.67 -25.89
CA SER A 126 -7.58 5.67 -26.95
C SER A 126 -6.11 6.04 -27.15
N PHE A 127 -5.62 5.96 -28.38
CA PHE A 127 -4.26 6.37 -28.72
C PHE A 127 -4.01 7.83 -28.35
N VAL A 128 -2.86 8.12 -27.74
CA VAL A 128 -2.44 9.47 -27.34
C VAL A 128 -1.30 9.94 -28.24
N ALA A 129 -0.18 9.23 -28.21
CA ALA A 129 1.04 9.61 -28.92
C ALA A 129 1.93 8.39 -29.13
N GLU A 130 2.88 8.51 -30.04
CA GLU A 130 3.97 7.56 -30.24
C GLU A 130 5.25 8.35 -30.40
N MET A 131 6.36 7.82 -29.88
CA MET A 131 7.68 8.37 -30.12
C MET A 131 8.69 7.26 -30.40
N PRO A 132 9.73 7.51 -31.22
CA PRO A 132 10.85 6.60 -31.35
C PRO A 132 11.53 6.35 -29.98
N CYS A 133 11.87 5.10 -29.68
CA CYS A 133 12.64 4.80 -28.46
C CYS A 133 14.14 5.09 -28.66
N GLY A 134 14.61 5.21 -29.90
CA GLY A 134 16.01 5.48 -30.22
C GLY A 134 16.91 4.23 -30.31
N GLY A 135 16.43 3.07 -29.86
CA GLY A 135 17.08 1.77 -30.03
C GLY A 135 16.29 0.83 -30.96
N LYS A 136 16.77 -0.41 -31.13
CA LYS A 136 16.19 -1.42 -32.02
C LYS A 136 15.53 -2.56 -31.24
N ASP A 137 14.36 -3.01 -31.70
CA ASP A 137 13.58 -4.11 -31.11
C ASP A 137 13.38 -3.97 -29.57
N PRO A 138 12.63 -2.97 -29.07
CA PRO A 138 12.35 -2.81 -27.64
C PRO A 138 11.55 -3.99 -27.09
N ALA A 139 12.22 -4.90 -26.39
CA ALA A 139 11.66 -6.15 -25.89
C ALA A 139 11.02 -6.02 -24.50
N HIS A 140 11.40 -5.01 -23.72
CA HIS A 140 10.81 -4.77 -22.40
C HIS A 140 10.56 -3.30 -22.11
N LEU A 141 9.46 -3.04 -21.40
CA LEU A 141 9.02 -1.72 -20.99
C LEU A 141 8.74 -1.70 -19.49
N SER A 142 9.21 -0.66 -18.80
CA SER A 142 8.81 -0.36 -17.43
C SER A 142 8.68 1.14 -17.19
N VAL A 143 7.94 1.51 -16.15
CA VAL A 143 7.77 2.90 -15.70
C VAL A 143 8.38 3.03 -14.32
N HIS A 144 9.14 4.09 -14.10
CA HIS A 144 9.71 4.41 -12.80
C HIS A 144 8.60 4.52 -11.73
N PRO A 145 8.80 4.10 -10.46
CA PRO A 145 7.77 4.15 -9.42
C PRO A 145 7.10 5.52 -9.24
N GLU A 146 7.83 6.62 -9.46
CA GLU A 146 7.29 7.99 -9.38
C GLU A 146 6.50 8.42 -10.64
N GLY A 147 6.53 7.65 -11.72
CA GLY A 147 5.81 7.95 -12.96
C GLY A 147 6.41 9.05 -13.84
N ARG A 148 7.62 9.53 -13.52
CA ARG A 148 8.27 10.60 -14.29
C ARG A 148 9.16 10.12 -15.44
N PHE A 149 9.48 8.83 -15.46
CA PHE A 149 10.36 8.25 -16.47
C PHE A 149 9.86 6.87 -16.88
N LEU A 150 10.12 6.53 -18.14
CA LEU A 150 9.83 5.26 -18.75
C LEU A 150 11.13 4.70 -19.35
N PHE A 151 11.30 3.39 -19.23
CA PHE A 151 12.52 2.69 -19.65
C PHE A 151 12.19 1.63 -20.69
N THR A 152 12.97 1.55 -21.76
CA THR A 152 12.92 0.42 -22.72
C THR A 152 14.24 -0.32 -22.74
N ALA A 153 14.19 -1.66 -22.78
CA ALA A 153 15.35 -2.49 -23.08
C ALA A 153 15.27 -2.88 -24.56
N ASN A 154 16.27 -2.46 -25.34
CA ASN A 154 16.29 -2.59 -26.78
C ASN A 154 17.18 -3.79 -27.14
N TYR A 155 16.54 -4.89 -27.53
CA TYR A 155 17.19 -6.19 -27.63
C TYR A 155 18.22 -6.21 -28.76
N ALA A 156 17.84 -5.78 -29.97
CA ALA A 156 18.70 -5.91 -31.14
C ALA A 156 19.86 -4.90 -31.16
N SER A 157 19.73 -3.76 -30.48
CA SER A 157 20.83 -2.78 -30.35
C SER A 157 21.60 -2.90 -29.04
N GLY A 158 21.10 -3.68 -28.08
CA GLY A 158 21.78 -3.94 -26.82
C GLY A 158 21.80 -2.76 -25.85
N ASP A 159 20.94 -1.77 -26.07
CA ASP A 159 20.92 -0.52 -25.30
C ASP A 159 19.62 -0.33 -24.51
N VAL A 160 19.60 0.71 -23.66
CA VAL A 160 18.45 1.08 -22.86
C VAL A 160 18.08 2.53 -23.14
N SER A 161 16.78 2.78 -23.34
CA SER A 161 16.27 4.14 -23.51
C SER A 161 15.63 4.66 -22.23
N VAL A 162 15.92 5.91 -21.87
CA VAL A 162 15.23 6.67 -20.82
C VAL A 162 14.36 7.75 -21.46
N ILE A 163 13.06 7.68 -21.20
CA ILE A 163 12.06 8.60 -21.73
C ILE A 163 11.45 9.39 -20.57
N ALA A 164 11.62 10.70 -20.56
CA ALA A 164 11.01 11.59 -19.59
C ALA A 164 9.51 11.79 -19.89
N LEU A 165 8.71 11.80 -18.83
CA LEU A 165 7.26 11.96 -18.87
C LEU A 165 6.85 13.29 -18.24
N ARG A 166 6.01 14.03 -18.97
CA ARG A 166 5.32 15.22 -18.49
C ARG A 166 4.37 14.88 -17.35
N ALA A 167 3.90 15.89 -16.63
CA ALA A 167 2.97 15.71 -15.51
C ALA A 167 1.61 15.09 -15.91
N ASP A 168 1.23 15.20 -17.19
CA ASP A 168 0.04 14.55 -17.76
C ASP A 168 0.34 13.13 -18.29
N GLY A 169 1.58 12.65 -18.12
CA GLY A 169 2.09 11.35 -18.56
C GLY A 169 2.39 11.26 -20.05
N GLY A 170 2.30 12.36 -20.80
CA GLY A 170 2.79 12.42 -22.18
C GLY A 170 4.32 12.47 -22.23
N PHE A 171 4.90 12.18 -23.39
CA PHE A 171 6.35 12.25 -23.60
C PHE A 171 6.85 13.71 -23.56
N GLU A 172 7.96 13.98 -22.88
CA GLU A 172 8.54 15.32 -22.73
C GLU A 172 9.41 15.74 -23.92
N ALA A 173 10.11 14.78 -24.53
CA ALA A 173 10.95 14.99 -25.72
C ALA A 173 10.50 14.11 -26.88
N ASP A 174 10.94 14.45 -28.10
CA ASP A 174 10.70 13.69 -29.32
C ASP A 174 11.67 12.51 -29.49
N ARG A 175 12.70 12.41 -28.64
CA ARG A 175 13.68 11.32 -28.61
C ARG A 175 14.07 10.95 -27.19
N ALA A 176 14.39 9.67 -26.98
CA ALA A 176 14.86 9.15 -25.70
C ALA A 176 16.36 9.40 -25.48
N ALA A 177 16.79 9.49 -24.22
CA ALA A 177 18.20 9.40 -23.88
C ALA A 177 18.62 7.92 -23.92
N VAL A 178 19.42 7.56 -24.93
CA VAL A 178 19.92 6.19 -25.12
C VAL A 178 21.20 6.00 -24.31
N VAL A 179 21.21 4.96 -23.48
CA VAL A 179 22.34 4.59 -22.63
C VAL A 179 22.83 3.22 -23.05
N TYR A 180 24.09 3.15 -23.45
CA TYR A 180 24.77 1.89 -23.77
C TYR A 180 25.28 1.26 -22.48
N PRO A 181 24.89 0.01 -22.19
CA PRO A 181 25.21 -0.55 -20.90
C PRO A 181 26.72 -0.77 -20.65
N ASP A 182 27.53 -0.81 -21.71
CA ASP A 182 28.97 -1.04 -21.63
C ASP A 182 29.77 -0.25 -22.68
N ALA A 183 29.73 1.09 -22.62
CA ALA A 183 30.49 1.96 -23.54
C ALA A 183 32.02 1.77 -23.43
N ALA A 184 32.54 1.22 -22.33
CA ALA A 184 33.98 1.02 -22.13
C ALA A 184 34.50 -0.25 -22.83
N ALA A 185 33.68 -1.29 -22.95
CA ALA A 185 34.07 -2.54 -23.62
C ALA A 185 34.18 -2.42 -25.15
N CYS A 186 33.51 -1.44 -25.77
CA CYS A 186 33.41 -1.30 -27.24
C CYS A 186 34.21 -0.11 -27.83
N GLY A 187 34.94 0.65 -27.01
CA GLY A 187 35.65 1.86 -27.43
C GLY A 187 34.73 2.98 -27.95
N ALA A 188 35.27 3.93 -28.74
CA ALA A 188 34.54 5.09 -29.26
C ALA A 188 33.53 4.76 -30.39
N THR A 189 33.28 3.48 -30.64
CA THR A 189 32.39 2.98 -31.71
C THR A 189 31.18 2.33 -31.06
N PRO A 190 29.95 2.51 -31.58
CA PRO A 190 28.79 1.74 -31.12
C PRO A 190 29.12 0.26 -31.18
N CYS A 191 28.88 -0.51 -30.10
CA CYS A 191 29.05 -1.96 -30.11
C CYS A 191 28.28 -2.52 -31.32
N LYS A 192 29.00 -3.02 -32.32
CA LYS A 192 28.35 -3.72 -33.42
C LYS A 192 28.03 -5.14 -32.93
N PRO A 193 26.78 -5.61 -33.06
CA PRO A 193 26.49 -7.02 -32.89
C PRO A 193 27.43 -7.84 -33.78
N GLY A 194 28.13 -8.80 -33.19
CA GLY A 194 28.85 -9.86 -33.89
C GLY A 194 30.36 -9.70 -34.11
N THR A 195 31.04 -8.67 -33.60
CA THR A 195 32.51 -8.58 -33.83
C THR A 195 33.40 -8.43 -32.61
N ASP A 196 32.90 -8.04 -31.44
CA ASP A 196 33.77 -7.85 -30.28
C ASP A 196 33.09 -8.31 -28.99
N VAL A 197 33.88 -9.00 -28.15
CA VAL A 197 33.69 -9.33 -26.71
C VAL A 197 33.49 -10.81 -26.33
N VAL A 198 33.15 -11.75 -27.23
CA VAL A 198 33.20 -13.19 -26.88
C VAL A 198 33.94 -14.02 -27.94
N PRO A 199 35.14 -14.59 -27.64
CA PRO A 199 35.83 -15.48 -28.57
C PRO A 199 34.94 -16.68 -28.92
N ALA A 200 34.87 -17.07 -30.20
CA ALA A 200 34.08 -18.22 -30.64
C ALA A 200 34.39 -19.53 -29.88
N ALA A 201 35.58 -19.64 -29.28
CA ALA A 201 36.01 -20.76 -28.45
C ALA A 201 35.41 -20.77 -27.02
N ALA A 202 34.82 -19.66 -26.55
CA ALA A 202 34.13 -19.54 -25.26
C ALA A 202 32.64 -19.92 -25.32
N ARG A 203 32.14 -20.35 -26.49
CA ARG A 203 30.78 -20.91 -26.69
C ARG A 203 30.67 -22.32 -26.11
N SER A 204 31.02 -22.48 -24.84
CA SER A 204 31.17 -23.80 -24.22
C SER A 204 29.82 -24.38 -23.77
N HIS A 205 29.62 -25.64 -24.19
CA HIS A 205 28.69 -26.66 -23.69
C HIS A 205 27.32 -26.84 -24.37
N GLU A 206 27.21 -27.98 -25.08
CA GLU A 206 26.18 -29.05 -25.07
C GLU A 206 24.66 -28.71 -25.08
N GLY A 207 24.27 -27.44 -25.07
CA GLY A 207 22.90 -26.98 -25.23
C GLY A 207 22.59 -26.66 -26.69
N PHE A 208 21.41 -27.07 -27.17
CA PHE A 208 20.91 -26.71 -28.51
C PHE A 208 20.45 -25.24 -28.61
N ALA A 209 20.87 -24.37 -27.68
CA ALA A 209 20.39 -23.01 -27.56
C ALA A 209 21.05 -22.09 -28.62
N THR A 210 20.31 -21.73 -29.67
CA THR A 210 20.76 -20.88 -30.80
C THR A 210 20.44 -19.40 -30.59
N SER A 211 20.62 -18.90 -29.37
CA SER A 211 20.48 -17.46 -29.11
C SER A 211 21.90 -16.87 -29.19
N ASP A 212 22.06 -15.89 -30.07
CA ASP A 212 23.36 -15.41 -30.47
C ASP A 212 23.97 -14.60 -29.30
N HIS A 213 24.90 -15.18 -28.54
CA HIS A 213 25.89 -14.43 -27.75
C HIS A 213 26.88 -13.72 -28.69
N ASP A 214 26.34 -12.95 -29.64
CA ASP A 214 27.09 -12.22 -30.65
C ASP A 214 27.34 -10.77 -30.23
N GLY A 215 26.68 -10.27 -29.18
CA GLY A 215 26.90 -8.95 -28.62
C GLY A 215 25.89 -8.62 -27.51
N PRO A 216 25.80 -7.35 -27.09
CA PRO A 216 24.85 -6.94 -26.07
C PRO A 216 23.38 -7.09 -26.49
N HIS A 217 22.56 -7.64 -25.60
CA HIS A 217 21.14 -7.88 -25.79
C HIS A 217 20.35 -7.57 -24.51
N ALA A 218 20.14 -6.27 -24.24
CA ALA A 218 19.30 -5.82 -23.13
C ALA A 218 17.88 -6.37 -23.26
N HIS A 219 17.48 -7.26 -22.35
CA HIS A 219 16.19 -7.95 -22.43
C HIS A 219 15.19 -7.47 -21.37
N MET A 220 15.65 -7.00 -20.20
CA MET A 220 14.77 -6.42 -19.19
C MET A 220 15.43 -5.19 -18.56
N VAL A 221 14.66 -4.11 -18.45
CA VAL A 221 15.01 -2.92 -17.67
C VAL A 221 13.93 -2.61 -16.66
N GLN A 222 14.31 -2.43 -15.40
CA GLN A 222 13.40 -2.03 -14.34
C GLN A 222 14.10 -1.29 -13.23
N ALA A 223 13.46 -0.25 -12.71
CA ALA A 223 13.87 0.35 -11.45
C ALA A 223 13.69 -0.62 -10.27
N ASP A 224 14.56 -0.50 -9.29
CA ASP A 224 14.43 -1.18 -8.01
C ASP A 224 13.19 -0.68 -7.24
N PRO A 225 12.74 -1.39 -6.19
CA PRO A 225 11.51 -1.03 -5.48
C PRO A 225 11.52 0.40 -4.91
N LYS A 226 12.70 0.93 -4.58
CA LYS A 226 12.85 2.30 -4.07
C LYS A 226 12.94 3.34 -5.18
N GLY A 227 13.31 2.97 -6.41
CA GLY A 227 13.52 3.88 -7.55
C GLY A 227 14.88 4.59 -7.53
N ASN A 228 15.86 4.07 -6.78
CA ASN A 228 17.21 4.64 -6.70
C ASN A 228 18.14 4.07 -7.76
N PHE A 229 17.89 2.82 -8.16
CA PHE A 229 18.71 2.11 -9.12
C PHE A 229 17.84 1.58 -10.25
N VAL A 230 18.41 1.53 -11.45
CA VAL A 230 17.78 0.92 -12.63
C VAL A 230 18.64 -0.26 -13.04
N LEU A 231 18.03 -1.44 -13.03
CA LEU A 231 18.70 -2.69 -13.32
C LEU A 231 18.35 -3.14 -14.74
N VAL A 232 19.35 -3.63 -15.44
CA VAL A 232 19.29 -4.12 -16.82
C VAL A 232 19.81 -5.55 -16.84
N ALA A 233 18.98 -6.51 -17.24
CA ALA A 233 19.43 -7.84 -17.57
C ALA A 233 19.81 -7.87 -19.04
N ASP A 234 21.07 -8.19 -19.31
CA ASP A 234 21.62 -8.30 -20.65
C ASP A 234 21.89 -9.77 -20.95
N LEU A 235 21.12 -10.31 -21.90
CA LEU A 235 21.16 -11.71 -22.28
C LEU A 235 22.51 -12.03 -22.92
N GLY A 236 22.93 -11.22 -23.89
CA GLY A 236 24.10 -11.48 -24.70
C GLY A 236 25.43 -11.33 -23.96
N LEU A 237 25.41 -10.54 -22.87
CA LEU A 237 26.59 -10.30 -22.05
C LEU A 237 26.65 -11.11 -20.74
N ASP A 238 25.70 -12.02 -20.50
CA ASP A 238 25.61 -12.84 -19.28
C ASP A 238 25.76 -12.02 -17.98
N ARG A 239 25.03 -10.90 -17.89
CA ARG A 239 25.17 -10.00 -16.74
C ARG A 239 23.91 -9.24 -16.40
N VAL A 240 23.83 -8.82 -15.14
CA VAL A 240 22.90 -7.78 -14.69
C VAL A 240 23.70 -6.53 -14.36
N ILE A 241 23.29 -5.40 -14.94
CA ILE A 241 23.93 -4.11 -14.79
C ILE A 241 23.01 -3.20 -13.99
N SER A 242 23.52 -2.58 -12.95
CA SER A 242 22.80 -1.75 -12.00
C SER A 242 23.32 -0.32 -12.08
N TYR A 243 22.49 0.60 -12.57
CA TYR A 243 22.80 2.01 -12.67
C TYR A 243 22.24 2.77 -11.49
N ARG A 244 23.01 3.70 -10.95
CA ARG A 244 22.45 4.76 -10.11
C ARG A 244 21.62 5.69 -10.98
N PHE A 245 20.38 5.92 -10.57
CA PHE A 245 19.42 6.72 -11.32
C PHE A 245 19.21 8.10 -10.68
N ASP A 246 19.54 9.15 -11.43
CA ASP A 246 19.22 10.52 -11.04
C ASP A 246 17.77 10.84 -11.42
N ARG A 247 16.89 10.88 -10.40
CA ARG A 247 15.46 11.14 -10.56
C ARG A 247 15.12 12.57 -10.99
N ALA A 248 16.07 13.50 -10.89
CA ALA A 248 15.85 14.87 -11.34
C ALA A 248 16.08 14.99 -12.85
N THR A 249 17.15 14.37 -13.34
CA THR A 249 17.64 14.52 -14.73
C THR A 249 17.31 13.34 -15.64
N GLY A 250 16.99 12.17 -15.08
CA GLY A 250 16.82 10.92 -15.82
C GLY A 250 18.14 10.24 -16.19
N VAL A 251 19.27 10.72 -15.68
CA VAL A 251 20.59 10.18 -16.04
C VAL A 251 20.87 8.87 -15.30
N LEU A 252 21.34 7.87 -16.05
CA LEU A 252 21.89 6.62 -15.54
C LEU A 252 23.40 6.78 -15.39
N SER A 253 23.94 6.54 -14.19
CA SER A 253 25.36 6.73 -13.89
C SER A 253 25.95 5.57 -13.09
N GLN A 254 27.27 5.39 -13.17
CA GLN A 254 28.06 4.45 -12.37
C GLN A 254 27.48 3.01 -12.34
N PRO A 255 27.65 2.22 -13.43
CA PRO A 255 27.18 0.85 -13.44
C PRO A 255 27.94 -0.02 -12.42
N GLY A 256 27.21 -0.68 -11.54
CA GLY A 256 27.66 -1.91 -10.89
C GLY A 256 27.23 -3.11 -11.73
N THR A 257 28.14 -4.04 -11.99
CA THR A 257 27.85 -5.21 -12.84
C THR A 257 28.04 -6.49 -12.04
N VAL A 258 27.10 -7.43 -12.20
CA VAL A 258 27.24 -8.80 -11.72
C VAL A 258 27.14 -9.76 -12.90
N ALA A 259 28.12 -10.65 -13.04
CA ALA A 259 28.06 -11.73 -14.02
C ALA A 259 27.15 -12.85 -13.52
N VAL A 260 26.44 -13.49 -14.44
CA VAL A 260 25.78 -14.79 -14.21
C VAL A 260 26.63 -15.91 -14.76
N SER A 261 26.16 -17.15 -14.68
CA SER A 261 26.83 -18.27 -15.33
C SER A 261 27.07 -18.00 -16.81
N GLU A 262 28.24 -18.43 -17.29
CA GLU A 262 28.63 -18.28 -18.69
C GLU A 262 27.64 -18.99 -19.61
N SER A 263 27.29 -18.32 -20.70
CA SER A 263 26.32 -18.76 -21.69
C SER A 263 24.94 -19.12 -21.12
N SER A 264 24.50 -18.41 -20.06
CA SER A 264 23.22 -18.69 -19.40
C SER A 264 22.09 -17.78 -19.90
N GLY A 265 22.41 -16.59 -20.38
CA GLY A 265 21.50 -15.64 -21.01
C GLY A 265 20.59 -14.94 -20.00
N ALA A 266 21.10 -13.95 -19.26
CA ALA A 266 20.33 -13.19 -18.27
C ALA A 266 19.10 -12.48 -18.89
N ARG A 267 17.88 -12.91 -18.53
CA ARG A 267 16.67 -12.49 -19.25
C ARG A 267 15.77 -11.56 -18.44
N HIS A 268 15.02 -12.12 -17.48
CA HIS A 268 14.03 -11.40 -16.69
C HIS A 268 14.28 -11.63 -15.20
N PHE A 269 13.99 -10.65 -14.36
CA PHE A 269 14.16 -10.76 -12.92
C PHE A 269 12.93 -10.32 -12.13
N VAL A 270 12.90 -10.70 -10.86
CA VAL A 270 11.93 -10.20 -9.89
C VAL A 270 12.60 -9.95 -8.54
N PHE A 271 12.22 -8.84 -7.91
CA PHE A 271 12.57 -8.56 -6.53
C PHE A 271 11.62 -9.30 -5.59
N HIS A 272 12.17 -9.88 -4.53
CA HIS A 272 11.37 -10.34 -3.41
C HIS A 272 10.76 -9.15 -2.64
N PRO A 273 9.56 -9.28 -2.04
CA PRO A 273 8.91 -8.19 -1.30
C PRO A 273 9.71 -7.61 -0.12
N ASN A 274 10.72 -8.32 0.38
CA ASN A 274 11.63 -7.79 1.41
C ASN A 274 12.65 -6.78 0.87
N GLY A 275 12.75 -6.61 -0.46
CA GLY A 275 13.70 -5.70 -1.10
C GLY A 275 15.17 -6.13 -1.07
N ARG A 276 15.48 -7.34 -0.58
CA ARG A 276 16.86 -7.82 -0.37
C ARG A 276 17.22 -9.07 -1.16
N TRP A 277 16.23 -9.79 -1.66
CA TRP A 277 16.43 -10.99 -2.47
C TRP A 277 16.02 -10.72 -3.91
N PHE A 278 16.82 -11.23 -4.83
CA PHE A 278 16.70 -11.01 -6.26
C PHE A 278 16.77 -12.35 -6.97
N TYR A 279 15.79 -12.63 -7.82
CA TYR A 279 15.73 -13.85 -8.61
C TYR A 279 15.73 -13.49 -10.08
N LEU A 280 16.68 -14.05 -10.81
CA LEU A 280 16.86 -13.85 -12.24
C LEU A 280 16.63 -15.18 -12.95
N VAL A 281 15.91 -15.15 -14.06
CA VAL A 281 15.82 -16.27 -14.98
C VAL A 281 16.85 -16.12 -16.09
N ASN A 282 17.61 -17.18 -16.29
CA ASN A 282 18.58 -17.34 -17.36
C ASN A 282 17.91 -18.13 -18.49
N GLU A 283 17.76 -17.52 -19.66
CA GLU A 283 16.99 -18.03 -20.79
C GLU A 283 17.55 -19.34 -21.32
N GLU A 284 18.84 -19.35 -21.65
CA GLU A 284 19.49 -20.43 -22.40
C GLU A 284 19.81 -21.62 -21.51
N ALA A 285 20.33 -21.36 -20.31
CA ALA A 285 20.59 -22.41 -19.33
C ALA A 285 19.30 -22.98 -18.71
N SER A 286 18.17 -22.27 -18.85
CA SER A 286 16.93 -22.57 -18.15
C SER A 286 17.15 -22.75 -16.63
N THR A 287 17.80 -21.77 -16.02
CA THR A 287 18.11 -21.73 -14.59
C THR A 287 17.55 -20.47 -13.91
N ILE A 288 17.50 -20.52 -12.58
CA ILE A 288 17.18 -19.40 -11.71
C ILE A 288 18.41 -19.05 -10.89
N ALA A 289 18.98 -17.89 -11.15
CA ALA A 289 20.03 -17.32 -10.33
C ALA A 289 19.40 -16.54 -9.15
N PHE A 290 19.78 -16.92 -7.93
CA PHE A 290 19.43 -16.22 -6.70
C PHE A 290 20.59 -15.36 -6.24
N MET A 291 20.30 -14.08 -6.01
CA MET A 291 21.26 -13.07 -5.58
C MET A 291 20.73 -12.28 -4.39
N ARG A 292 21.63 -11.75 -3.57
CA ARG A 292 21.32 -10.70 -2.58
C ARG A 292 21.45 -9.34 -3.24
N TYR A 293 20.50 -8.46 -2.95
CA TYR A 293 20.49 -7.08 -3.41
C TYR A 293 20.70 -6.14 -2.21
N ASP A 294 21.64 -5.22 -2.36
CA ASP A 294 21.84 -4.10 -1.44
C ASP A 294 21.20 -2.85 -2.05
N ASP A 295 20.09 -2.41 -1.46
CA ASP A 295 19.29 -1.28 -1.95
C ASP A 295 19.90 0.10 -1.66
N THR A 296 21.02 0.14 -0.92
CA THR A 296 21.81 1.35 -0.67
C THR A 296 22.89 1.56 -1.71
N THR A 297 23.53 0.47 -2.14
CA THR A 297 24.65 0.50 -3.08
C THR A 297 24.26 0.11 -4.50
N GLY A 298 23.13 -0.57 -4.68
CA GLY A 298 22.69 -1.12 -5.95
C GLY A 298 23.41 -2.42 -6.32
N VAL A 299 24.23 -2.97 -5.43
CA VAL A 299 25.08 -4.14 -5.70
C VAL A 299 24.27 -5.43 -5.59
N LEU A 300 24.51 -6.33 -6.55
CA LEU A 300 24.03 -7.70 -6.54
C LEU A 300 25.16 -8.66 -6.18
N THR A 301 24.89 -9.59 -5.27
CA THR A 301 25.84 -10.64 -4.87
C THR A 301 25.25 -12.01 -5.19
N PRO A 302 25.84 -12.79 -6.11
CA PRO A 302 25.37 -14.15 -6.42
C PRO A 302 25.42 -15.05 -5.18
N VAL A 303 24.39 -15.89 -5.00
CA VAL A 303 24.30 -16.83 -3.88
C VAL A 303 24.24 -18.26 -4.36
N SER A 304 23.29 -18.56 -5.27
CA SER A 304 23.10 -19.91 -5.79
C SER A 304 22.39 -19.86 -7.13
N GLU A 305 22.50 -20.95 -7.88
CA GLU A 305 21.76 -21.15 -9.12
C GLU A 305 21.05 -22.50 -9.07
N THR A 306 19.84 -22.56 -9.61
CA THR A 306 18.99 -23.77 -9.56
C THR A 306 18.28 -23.96 -10.89
N SER A 307 18.21 -25.20 -11.39
CA SER A 307 17.51 -25.48 -12.65
C SER A 307 16.02 -25.11 -12.55
N ALA A 308 15.49 -24.51 -13.62
CA ALA A 308 14.07 -24.29 -13.84
C ALA A 308 13.35 -25.52 -14.41
N LEU A 309 14.06 -26.63 -14.60
CA LEU A 309 13.60 -27.85 -15.23
C LEU A 309 13.66 -29.03 -14.26
N PRO A 310 12.88 -30.10 -14.50
CA PRO A 310 12.88 -31.25 -13.61
C PRO A 310 14.20 -32.00 -13.71
N LYS A 311 14.57 -32.66 -12.62
CA LYS A 311 15.79 -33.45 -12.55
C LYS A 311 15.79 -34.51 -13.66
N GLY A 312 16.80 -34.47 -14.51
CA GLY A 312 17.01 -35.45 -15.58
C GLY A 312 16.37 -35.07 -16.93
N PHE A 313 15.76 -33.89 -17.07
CA PHE A 313 15.36 -33.40 -18.39
C PHE A 313 16.57 -33.25 -19.32
N LYS A 314 16.44 -33.71 -20.57
CA LYS A 314 17.49 -33.72 -21.59
C LYS A 314 17.11 -32.97 -22.88
N GLY A 315 15.90 -32.42 -22.93
CA GLY A 315 15.43 -31.67 -24.09
C GLY A 315 15.93 -30.22 -24.09
N THR A 316 15.61 -29.50 -25.15
CA THR A 316 15.83 -28.05 -25.24
C THR A 316 14.72 -27.30 -24.53
N SER A 317 15.08 -26.26 -23.79
CA SER A 317 14.13 -25.37 -23.13
C SER A 317 14.71 -23.96 -23.11
N TYR A 318 13.82 -22.97 -23.16
CA TYR A 318 14.20 -21.58 -22.95
C TYR A 318 13.36 -20.96 -21.86
N ALA A 319 13.95 -20.71 -20.70
CA ALA A 319 13.24 -20.06 -19.62
C ALA A 319 12.91 -18.60 -20.00
N SER A 320 11.84 -18.04 -19.41
CA SER A 320 11.25 -16.81 -19.95
C SER A 320 10.65 -15.88 -18.89
N GLY A 321 9.36 -15.95 -18.61
CA GLY A 321 8.70 -15.10 -17.63
C GLY A 321 8.98 -15.56 -16.21
N ILE A 322 9.23 -14.64 -15.29
CA ILE A 322 9.33 -14.89 -13.85
C ILE A 322 8.36 -13.99 -13.09
N ARG A 323 7.66 -14.52 -12.09
CA ARG A 323 6.69 -13.75 -11.30
C ARG A 323 6.60 -14.23 -9.86
N MET A 324 6.77 -13.30 -8.92
CA MET A 324 6.55 -13.54 -7.50
C MET A 324 5.05 -13.74 -7.21
N LEU A 325 4.70 -14.82 -6.50
CA LEU A 325 3.32 -15.07 -6.04
C LEU A 325 3.02 -14.24 -4.78
N PRO A 326 1.73 -14.02 -4.45
CA PRO A 326 1.35 -13.27 -3.25
C PRO A 326 1.96 -13.87 -1.98
N GLY A 327 2.40 -12.99 -1.07
CA GLY A 327 3.02 -13.38 0.19
C GLY A 327 4.53 -13.67 0.11
N GLY A 328 5.14 -13.64 -1.08
CA GLY A 328 6.61 -13.70 -1.24
C GLY A 328 7.26 -15.06 -0.93
N ARG A 329 6.48 -16.09 -0.56
CA ARG A 329 7.02 -17.42 -0.22
C ARG A 329 7.24 -18.31 -1.43
N HIS A 330 6.70 -17.94 -2.59
CA HIS A 330 6.78 -18.70 -3.83
C HIS A 330 6.86 -17.77 -5.03
N PHE A 331 7.46 -18.24 -6.10
CA PHE A 331 7.40 -17.59 -7.42
C PHE A 331 7.28 -18.64 -8.52
N VAL A 332 6.90 -18.20 -9.70
CA VAL A 332 6.81 -19.04 -10.89
C VAL A 332 7.84 -18.59 -11.93
N SER A 333 8.36 -19.55 -12.69
CA SER A 333 9.13 -19.32 -13.93
C SER A 333 8.46 -20.07 -15.09
N LEU A 334 8.60 -19.59 -16.31
CA LEU A 334 8.04 -20.21 -17.51
C LEU A 334 9.15 -20.79 -18.38
N ASN A 335 8.94 -21.98 -18.92
CA ASN A 335 9.87 -22.66 -19.82
C ASN A 335 9.24 -22.84 -21.21
N ARG A 336 9.82 -22.22 -22.23
CA ARG A 336 9.41 -22.41 -23.64
C ARG A 336 9.99 -23.70 -24.19
N LEU A 337 9.30 -24.30 -25.16
CA LEU A 337 9.58 -25.63 -25.75
C LEU A 337 9.29 -26.79 -24.80
N HIS A 338 9.59 -26.65 -23.51
CA HIS A 338 9.05 -27.54 -22.47
C HIS A 338 7.59 -27.22 -22.14
N ASP A 339 7.15 -26.00 -22.42
CA ASP A 339 5.79 -25.48 -22.23
C ASP A 339 5.28 -25.65 -20.78
N SER A 340 6.15 -25.43 -19.79
CA SER A 340 5.83 -25.58 -18.36
C SER A 340 5.90 -24.28 -17.56
N ILE A 341 5.18 -24.27 -16.45
CA ILE A 341 5.30 -23.32 -15.34
C ILE A 341 6.02 -24.05 -14.21
N SER A 342 7.21 -23.59 -13.87
CA SER A 342 7.99 -24.10 -12.74
C SER A 342 7.67 -23.30 -11.49
N LEU A 343 7.11 -23.97 -10.49
CA LEU A 343 6.76 -23.39 -9.19
C LEU A 343 7.90 -23.59 -8.20
N PHE A 344 8.43 -22.47 -7.69
CA PHE A 344 9.50 -22.45 -6.71
C PHE A 344 8.96 -22.03 -5.34
N ALA A 345 9.40 -22.75 -4.30
CA ALA A 345 9.30 -22.28 -2.91
C ALA A 345 10.58 -21.55 -2.52
N ILE A 346 10.44 -20.55 -1.67
CA ILE A 346 11.55 -19.78 -1.10
C ILE A 346 11.71 -20.18 0.37
N ASP A 347 12.92 -20.62 0.74
CA ASP A 347 13.26 -20.81 2.14
C ASP A 347 13.25 -19.46 2.87
N ALA A 348 12.40 -19.35 3.89
CA ALA A 348 12.15 -18.07 4.58
C ALA A 348 13.36 -17.53 5.36
N ARG A 349 14.38 -18.34 5.63
CA ARG A 349 15.59 -17.93 6.38
C ARG A 349 16.72 -17.53 5.45
N THR A 350 16.92 -18.30 4.39
CA THR A 350 18.08 -18.18 3.50
C THR A 350 17.75 -17.42 2.21
N GLY A 351 16.50 -17.43 1.78
CA GLY A 351 16.05 -16.94 0.48
C GLY A 351 16.30 -17.90 -0.67
N ALA A 352 16.88 -19.08 -0.41
CA ALA A 352 17.20 -20.04 -1.46
C ALA A 352 15.92 -20.57 -2.14
N PRO A 353 15.86 -20.58 -3.48
CA PRO A 353 14.74 -21.15 -4.21
C PRO A 353 14.86 -22.67 -4.31
N THR A 354 13.74 -23.38 -4.30
CA THR A 354 13.69 -24.81 -4.57
C THR A 354 12.52 -25.11 -5.50
N LEU A 355 12.79 -25.80 -6.60
CA LEU A 355 11.75 -26.26 -7.52
C LEU A 355 10.86 -27.28 -6.80
N VAL A 356 9.58 -26.94 -6.63
CA VAL A 356 8.60 -27.78 -5.92
C VAL A 356 7.83 -28.63 -6.89
N ARG A 357 7.36 -28.03 -7.99
CA ARG A 357 6.44 -28.65 -8.93
C ARG A 357 6.50 -27.97 -10.28
N GLU A 358 6.13 -28.70 -11.30
CA GLU A 358 5.83 -28.16 -12.62
C GLU A 358 4.35 -28.31 -12.97
N GLU A 359 3.84 -27.34 -13.72
CA GLU A 359 2.49 -27.35 -14.27
C GLU A 359 2.56 -27.07 -15.77
N TRP A 360 1.94 -27.91 -16.60
CA TRP A 360 1.86 -27.64 -18.03
C TRP A 360 1.04 -26.37 -18.28
N THR A 361 1.54 -25.47 -19.15
CA THR A 361 0.92 -24.16 -19.34
C THR A 361 -0.40 -24.21 -20.10
N ARG A 362 -0.76 -25.38 -20.66
CA ARG A 362 -1.92 -25.58 -21.55
C ARG A 362 -1.85 -24.77 -22.85
N GLY A 363 -0.64 -24.40 -23.26
CA GLY A 363 -0.38 -23.75 -24.53
C GLY A 363 1.01 -24.10 -25.03
N ASN A 364 1.47 -23.37 -26.04
CA ASN A 364 2.79 -23.54 -26.63
C ASN A 364 3.59 -22.24 -26.50
N TYR A 365 4.89 -22.35 -26.22
CA TYR A 365 5.81 -21.22 -26.16
C TYR A 365 5.38 -20.11 -25.16
N PRO A 366 5.18 -20.44 -23.87
CA PRO A 366 4.80 -19.49 -22.81
C PRO A 366 5.88 -18.41 -22.66
N ARG A 367 5.57 -17.14 -22.95
CA ARG A 367 6.61 -16.08 -23.02
C ARG A 367 6.60 -15.12 -21.84
N SER A 368 5.42 -14.85 -21.28
CA SER A 368 5.31 -14.06 -20.06
C SER A 368 4.13 -14.50 -19.20
N CYS A 369 4.16 -14.07 -17.95
CA CYS A 369 3.03 -14.19 -17.05
C CYS A 369 2.83 -12.93 -16.21
N THR A 370 1.61 -12.76 -15.72
CA THR A 370 1.26 -11.70 -14.78
C THR A 370 0.22 -12.19 -13.79
N LEU A 371 0.10 -11.47 -12.66
CA LEU A 371 -0.97 -11.68 -11.70
C LEU A 371 -2.04 -10.62 -11.88
N ASP A 372 -3.29 -10.97 -11.60
CA ASP A 372 -4.33 -9.97 -11.38
C ASP A 372 -4.00 -9.12 -10.14
N PRO A 373 -4.59 -7.92 -10.00
CA PRO A 373 -4.33 -7.05 -8.84
C PRO A 373 -4.66 -7.67 -7.48
N SER A 374 -5.55 -8.66 -7.41
CA SER A 374 -5.84 -9.39 -6.16
C SER A 374 -4.86 -10.54 -5.89
N GLY A 375 -4.03 -10.90 -6.87
CA GLY A 375 -3.09 -12.01 -6.78
C GLY A 375 -3.73 -13.40 -6.80
N ARG A 376 -5.04 -13.50 -7.07
CA ARG A 376 -5.80 -14.76 -7.09
C ARG A 376 -5.69 -15.50 -8.42
N PHE A 377 -5.29 -14.82 -9.48
CA PHE A 377 -5.19 -15.39 -10.82
C PHE A 377 -3.85 -15.04 -11.47
N LEU A 378 -3.19 -16.05 -12.02
CA LEU A 378 -2.00 -15.98 -12.85
C LEU A 378 -2.41 -16.18 -14.31
N TYR A 379 -2.06 -15.23 -15.17
CA TYR A 379 -2.27 -15.29 -16.61
C TYR A 379 -0.95 -15.63 -17.28
N VAL A 380 -0.96 -16.63 -18.15
CA VAL A 380 0.21 -17.04 -18.94
C VAL A 380 -0.08 -16.77 -20.41
N CYS A 381 0.81 -16.00 -21.05
CA CYS A 381 0.71 -15.60 -22.44
C CYS A 381 1.52 -16.55 -23.31
N HIS A 382 0.88 -17.11 -24.32
CA HIS A 382 1.50 -18.02 -25.28
C HIS A 382 1.74 -17.32 -26.61
N ASN A 383 2.85 -17.68 -27.25
CA ASN A 383 3.20 -17.24 -28.59
C ASN A 383 3.20 -18.44 -29.57
N LYS A 384 3.53 -18.19 -30.85
CA LYS A 384 3.53 -19.18 -31.94
C LYS A 384 2.14 -19.83 -32.10
N GLN A 385 2.06 -21.17 -32.07
CA GLN A 385 0.82 -21.91 -32.33
C GLN A 385 -0.16 -21.88 -31.14
N GLY A 386 0.26 -21.34 -29.99
CA GLY A 386 -0.58 -21.28 -28.80
C GLY A 386 -1.75 -20.30 -28.93
N ASP A 387 -1.51 -19.11 -29.53
CA ASP A 387 -2.50 -18.05 -29.79
C ASP A 387 -3.55 -17.85 -28.67
N ASN A 388 -3.12 -17.97 -27.41
CA ASN A 388 -4.02 -17.93 -26.27
C ASN A 388 -3.37 -17.38 -24.98
N VAL A 389 -4.24 -16.95 -24.07
CA VAL A 389 -3.93 -16.68 -22.68
C VAL A 389 -4.67 -17.69 -21.82
N THR A 390 -3.92 -18.40 -20.98
CA THR A 390 -4.46 -19.39 -20.03
C THR A 390 -4.48 -18.82 -18.62
N VAL A 391 -5.51 -19.17 -17.84
CA VAL A 391 -5.69 -18.63 -16.49
C VAL A 391 -5.52 -19.73 -15.44
N PHE A 392 -4.68 -19.47 -14.46
CA PHE A 392 -4.44 -20.32 -13.30
C PHE A 392 -4.89 -19.61 -12.03
N ARG A 393 -5.59 -20.31 -11.14
CA ARG A 393 -5.94 -19.84 -9.81
C ARG A 393 -4.74 -20.00 -8.89
N VAL A 394 -4.41 -18.96 -8.15
CA VAL A 394 -3.35 -18.95 -7.15
C VAL A 394 -3.98 -19.10 -5.77
N LYS A 395 -3.56 -20.10 -5.00
CA LYS A 395 -4.04 -20.31 -3.63
C LYS A 395 -2.93 -20.91 -2.78
N ASN A 396 -2.63 -20.28 -1.64
CA ASN A 396 -1.64 -20.76 -0.66
C ASN A 396 -0.25 -21.03 -1.26
N GLY A 397 0.17 -20.26 -2.26
CA GLY A 397 1.47 -20.45 -2.93
C GLY A 397 1.47 -21.54 -4.01
N ASP A 398 0.32 -22.14 -4.32
CA ASP A 398 0.16 -23.10 -5.42
C ASP A 398 -0.69 -22.52 -6.56
N ILE A 399 -0.62 -23.14 -7.73
CA ILE A 399 -1.32 -22.75 -8.95
C ILE A 399 -2.16 -23.91 -9.51
N ALA A 400 -3.39 -23.63 -9.93
CA ALA A 400 -4.27 -24.63 -10.53
C ALA A 400 -4.98 -24.08 -11.76
N PHE A 401 -4.96 -24.81 -12.87
CA PHE A 401 -5.63 -24.38 -14.08
C PHE A 401 -7.13 -24.20 -13.85
N THR A 402 -7.70 -23.09 -14.35
CA THR A 402 -9.11 -22.74 -14.09
C THR A 402 -10.10 -23.30 -15.11
N GLY A 403 -9.62 -23.89 -16.21
CA GLY A 403 -10.45 -24.21 -17.36
C GLY A 403 -10.63 -23.04 -18.35
N GLN A 404 -10.13 -21.85 -18.02
CA GLN A 404 -10.33 -20.64 -18.83
C GLN A 404 -9.20 -20.45 -19.84
N TYR A 405 -9.59 -20.20 -21.09
CA TYR A 405 -8.74 -19.82 -22.21
C TYR A 405 -9.32 -18.58 -22.87
N VAL A 406 -8.45 -17.69 -23.34
CA VAL A 406 -8.85 -16.58 -24.20
C VAL A 406 -7.96 -16.56 -25.42
N ALA A 407 -8.57 -16.58 -26.60
CA ALA A 407 -7.85 -16.53 -27.87
C ALA A 407 -7.27 -15.12 -28.09
N VAL A 408 -5.97 -15.05 -28.30
CA VAL A 408 -5.22 -13.83 -28.58
C VAL A 408 -4.05 -14.21 -29.48
N GLY A 409 -4.00 -13.71 -30.72
CA GLY A 409 -2.92 -14.09 -31.66
C GLY A 409 -1.55 -13.66 -31.12
N GLY A 410 -0.58 -14.58 -31.05
CA GLY A 410 0.81 -14.32 -30.63
C GLY A 410 0.99 -13.37 -29.44
N SER A 411 0.57 -13.79 -28.24
CA SER A 411 0.54 -12.91 -27.06
C SER A 411 1.88 -12.83 -26.31
N ASP A 412 2.28 -11.63 -25.90
CA ASP A 412 3.57 -11.42 -25.22
C ASP A 412 3.46 -10.86 -23.79
N ARG A 413 2.44 -10.06 -23.44
CA ARG A 413 2.23 -9.61 -22.04
C ARG A 413 0.79 -9.23 -21.71
N VAL A 414 0.24 -9.81 -20.64
CA VAL A 414 -1.01 -9.35 -20.00
C VAL A 414 -0.68 -8.33 -18.90
N LEU A 415 -1.46 -7.26 -18.79
CA LEU A 415 -1.39 -6.31 -17.68
C LEU A 415 -2.75 -6.17 -17.00
N GLY A 416 -2.87 -6.60 -15.74
CA GLY A 416 -4.02 -6.30 -14.89
C GLY A 416 -3.88 -4.90 -14.27
N MET A 417 -4.82 -4.00 -14.52
CA MET A 417 -4.69 -2.59 -14.10
C MET A 417 -5.51 -2.23 -12.86
N LYS A 418 -4.93 -1.37 -12.01
CA LYS A 418 -5.54 -0.74 -10.83
C LYS A 418 -6.39 0.48 -11.23
N LYS A 419 -7.38 0.76 -10.38
CA LYS A 419 -8.51 1.70 -10.49
C LYS A 419 -8.15 3.18 -10.77
N ASN A 420 -8.97 3.86 -11.60
CA ASN A 420 -9.11 5.34 -11.63
C ASN A 420 -9.73 5.83 -10.30
N ALA A 421 -9.22 6.93 -9.74
CA ALA A 421 -9.16 7.09 -8.28
C ALA A 421 -9.54 8.45 -7.68
N SER A 422 -10.52 9.20 -8.20
CA SER A 422 -10.98 10.39 -7.47
C SER A 422 -12.27 10.20 -6.69
N LEU A 423 -13.40 10.13 -7.38
CA LEU A 423 -14.73 10.00 -6.75
C LEU A 423 -14.94 8.65 -6.06
N ARG A 424 -14.36 7.58 -6.62
CA ARG A 424 -14.51 6.22 -6.09
C ARG A 424 -13.65 5.97 -4.86
N TYR A 425 -12.55 6.70 -4.66
CA TYR A 425 -11.76 6.63 -3.43
C TYR A 425 -12.59 7.18 -2.26
N ILE A 426 -13.14 8.39 -2.42
CA ILE A 426 -14.01 9.02 -1.45
C ILE A 426 -15.24 8.14 -1.17
N ALA A 427 -15.92 7.64 -2.21
CA ALA A 427 -17.06 6.74 -2.05
C ALA A 427 -16.69 5.40 -1.40
N SER A 428 -15.50 4.84 -1.68
CA SER A 428 -15.04 3.61 -1.04
C SER A 428 -14.70 3.79 0.44
N ARG A 429 -14.11 4.94 0.79
CA ARG A 429 -13.82 5.31 2.18
C ARG A 429 -15.12 5.58 2.94
N ALA A 430 -16.04 6.35 2.36
CA ALA A 430 -17.37 6.57 2.92
C ALA A 430 -18.17 5.27 3.08
N GLY A 431 -18.08 4.35 2.11
CA GLY A 431 -18.67 3.01 2.22
C GLY A 431 -18.04 2.19 3.35
N GLY A 432 -16.72 2.22 3.50
CA GLY A 432 -16.01 1.59 4.62
C GLY A 432 -16.41 2.17 5.98
N MET A 433 -16.55 3.50 6.07
CA MET A 433 -17.05 4.19 7.27
C MET A 433 -18.46 3.70 7.66
N LEU A 434 -19.36 3.60 6.68
CA LEU A 434 -20.73 3.13 6.91
C LEU A 434 -20.74 1.69 7.43
N ILE A 435 -19.91 0.81 6.88
CA ILE A 435 -19.80 -0.58 7.33
C ILE A 435 -19.33 -0.63 8.80
N VAL A 436 -18.29 0.14 9.15
CA VAL A 436 -17.79 0.20 10.53
C VAL A 436 -18.88 0.71 11.48
N LEU A 437 -19.62 1.76 11.11
CA LEU A 437 -20.71 2.28 11.92
C LEU A 437 -21.85 1.27 12.10
N VAL A 438 -22.19 0.51 11.06
CA VAL A 438 -23.20 -0.56 11.15
C VAL A 438 -22.72 -1.67 12.09
N ILE A 439 -21.46 -2.09 11.99
CA ILE A 439 -20.88 -3.11 12.88
C ILE A 439 -20.93 -2.63 14.34
N VAL A 440 -20.52 -1.39 14.60
CA VAL A 440 -20.58 -0.80 15.94
C VAL A 440 -22.02 -0.69 16.44
N ALA A 441 -22.96 -0.27 15.59
CA ALA A 441 -24.37 -0.17 15.98
C ALA A 441 -24.98 -1.54 16.35
N VAL A 442 -24.70 -2.57 15.56
CA VAL A 442 -25.11 -3.95 15.86
C VAL A 442 -24.47 -4.42 17.16
N LEU A 443 -23.17 -4.19 17.34
CA LEU A 443 -22.44 -4.60 18.53
C LEU A 443 -22.98 -3.92 19.79
N VAL A 444 -23.17 -2.60 19.77
CA VAL A 444 -23.73 -1.83 20.87
C VAL A 444 -25.14 -2.31 21.22
N PHE A 445 -25.98 -2.57 20.20
CA PHE A 445 -27.31 -3.12 20.39
C PHE A 445 -27.28 -4.50 21.05
N VAL A 446 -26.44 -5.42 20.57
CA VAL A 446 -26.32 -6.77 21.14
C VAL A 446 -25.75 -6.75 22.55
N LEU A 447 -24.67 -6.00 22.79
CA LEU A 447 -24.00 -5.94 24.09
C LEU A 447 -24.92 -5.39 25.18
N THR A 448 -25.73 -4.38 24.87
CA THR A 448 -26.67 -3.82 25.84
C THR A 448 -27.85 -4.74 26.14
N ARG A 449 -28.23 -5.64 25.23
CA ARG A 449 -29.25 -6.67 25.48
C ARG A 449 -28.68 -7.94 26.11
N ALA A 450 -27.39 -8.20 25.92
CA ALA A 450 -26.68 -9.32 26.53
C ALA A 450 -26.18 -9.00 27.96
N ALA A 451 -25.93 -7.73 28.27
CA ALA A 451 -25.55 -7.27 29.60
C ALA A 451 -26.72 -7.48 30.58
N SER A 452 -26.59 -8.49 31.43
CA SER A 452 -27.62 -8.95 32.36
C SER A 452 -28.17 -7.85 33.28
N GLY A 453 -29.46 -7.57 33.12
CA GLY A 453 -30.27 -6.63 33.90
C GLY A 453 -31.46 -6.20 33.06
N ASP A 454 -32.68 -6.53 33.46
CA ASP A 454 -33.87 -6.10 32.72
C ASP A 454 -33.95 -4.55 32.80
N PRO A 455 -33.81 -3.79 31.70
CA PRO A 455 -33.93 -2.34 31.73
C PRO A 455 -35.29 -1.90 32.29
N VAL A 456 -36.30 -2.76 32.20
CA VAL A 456 -37.64 -2.55 32.75
C VAL A 456 -37.63 -2.62 34.28
N SER A 457 -36.81 -3.48 34.89
CA SER A 457 -36.69 -3.56 36.36
C SER A 457 -35.91 -2.37 36.93
N VAL A 458 -34.95 -1.81 36.17
CA VAL A 458 -34.24 -0.58 36.57
C VAL A 458 -35.12 0.66 36.44
N LEU A 459 -35.96 0.72 35.38
CA LEU A 459 -36.88 1.83 35.14
C LEU A 459 -38.04 1.87 36.15
N LEU A 460 -38.60 0.71 36.53
CA LEU A 460 -39.74 0.62 37.44
C LEU A 460 -39.35 0.54 38.93
N GLY A 461 -38.06 0.30 39.23
CA GLY A 461 -37.53 0.15 40.58
C GLY A 461 -37.95 -1.16 41.27
N ASP A 462 -37.42 -1.40 42.47
CA ASP A 462 -37.61 -2.66 43.22
C ASP A 462 -39.06 -2.93 43.67
N GLN A 463 -39.98 -1.97 43.48
CA GLN A 463 -41.42 -2.08 43.81
C GLN A 463 -42.31 -2.40 42.60
N ALA A 464 -41.74 -2.64 41.42
CA ALA A 464 -42.47 -2.94 40.20
C ALA A 464 -43.28 -4.23 40.31
N THR A 465 -44.60 -4.18 40.05
CA THR A 465 -45.39 -5.41 39.93
C THR A 465 -45.12 -6.10 38.59
N ALA A 466 -45.33 -7.42 38.51
CA ALA A 466 -45.18 -8.17 37.25
C ALA A 466 -46.09 -7.64 36.11
N ALA A 467 -47.22 -7.02 36.46
CA ALA A 467 -48.13 -6.37 35.52
C ALA A 467 -47.53 -5.06 34.96
N ASP A 468 -46.83 -4.27 35.78
CA ASP A 468 -46.13 -3.06 35.34
C ASP A 468 -44.97 -3.40 34.39
N ILE A 469 -44.23 -4.47 34.68
CA ILE A 469 -43.15 -4.97 33.82
C ILE A 469 -43.69 -5.39 32.46
N ALA A 470 -44.78 -6.18 32.42
CA ALA A 470 -45.39 -6.64 31.18
C ALA A 470 -45.97 -5.47 30.33
N ARG A 471 -46.52 -4.44 30.98
CA ARG A 471 -47.00 -3.23 30.29
C ARG A 471 -45.86 -2.48 29.61
N VAL A 472 -44.77 -2.22 30.34
CA VAL A 472 -43.60 -1.51 29.81
C VAL A 472 -42.90 -2.33 28.72
N GLN A 473 -42.79 -3.65 28.87
CA GLN A 473 -42.24 -4.53 27.83
C GLN A 473 -43.03 -4.42 26.51
N LYS A 474 -44.35 -4.33 26.59
CA LYS A 474 -45.22 -4.18 25.41
C LYS A 474 -45.16 -2.77 24.81
N GLU A 475 -45.04 -1.74 25.65
CA GLU A 475 -44.94 -0.33 25.22
C GLU A 475 -43.63 -0.02 24.51
N TYR A 476 -42.51 -0.58 24.99
CA TYR A 476 -41.18 -0.43 24.36
C TYR A 476 -40.89 -1.49 23.27
N GLY A 477 -41.87 -2.35 22.95
CA GLY A 477 -41.74 -3.41 21.94
C GLY A 477 -40.67 -4.45 22.25
N LEU A 478 -40.36 -4.64 23.54
CA LEU A 478 -39.35 -5.58 24.04
C LEU A 478 -39.81 -7.05 23.91
N ASP A 479 -41.09 -7.27 23.65
CA ASP A 479 -41.75 -8.55 23.38
C ASP A 479 -41.51 -9.08 21.95
N LYS A 480 -41.01 -8.23 21.04
CA LYS A 480 -40.80 -8.61 19.62
C LYS A 480 -39.47 -9.35 19.39
N PRO A 481 -39.30 -10.07 18.27
CA PRO A 481 -38.01 -10.66 17.91
C PRO A 481 -36.88 -9.62 17.80
N LEU A 482 -35.66 -9.97 18.21
CA LEU A 482 -34.50 -9.07 18.24
C LEU A 482 -34.24 -8.29 16.93
N PRO A 483 -34.40 -8.87 15.72
CA PRO A 483 -34.22 -8.11 14.48
C PRO A 483 -35.23 -6.98 14.30
N VAL A 484 -36.48 -7.16 14.76
CA VAL A 484 -37.53 -6.16 14.69
C VAL A 484 -37.23 -5.02 15.67
N GLN A 485 -36.76 -5.37 16.86
CA GLN A 485 -36.33 -4.39 17.86
C GLN A 485 -35.14 -3.56 17.39
N PHE A 486 -34.17 -4.19 16.72
CA PHE A 486 -33.04 -3.49 16.09
C PHE A 486 -33.53 -2.52 15.00
N GLY A 487 -34.48 -2.93 14.16
CA GLY A 487 -35.04 -2.07 13.12
C GLY A 487 -35.72 -0.81 13.66
N TYR A 488 -36.50 -0.93 14.74
CA TYR A 488 -37.11 0.23 15.40
C TYR A 488 -36.07 1.16 16.03
N TRP A 489 -35.12 0.59 16.78
CA TRP A 489 -34.05 1.36 17.40
C TRP A 489 -33.18 2.07 16.34
N LEU A 490 -32.81 1.39 15.26
CA LEU A 490 -32.00 1.97 14.19
C LEU A 490 -32.75 3.11 13.48
N ARG A 491 -34.06 3.01 13.29
CA ARG A 491 -34.87 4.08 12.71
C ARG A 491 -34.83 5.36 13.55
N GLU A 492 -34.94 5.24 14.87
CA GLU A 492 -34.84 6.38 15.80
C GLU A 492 -33.44 6.98 15.77
N VAL A 493 -32.40 6.15 15.82
CA VAL A 493 -31.00 6.60 15.76
C VAL A 493 -30.69 7.36 14.46
N LEU A 494 -31.19 6.87 13.31
CA LEU A 494 -31.02 7.53 12.01
C LEU A 494 -31.75 8.88 11.91
N GLN A 495 -32.77 9.13 12.74
CA GLN A 495 -33.45 10.43 12.85
C GLN A 495 -32.76 11.36 13.85
N GLY A 496 -31.65 10.94 14.46
CA GLY A 496 -30.95 11.68 15.50
C GLY A 496 -31.55 11.51 16.89
N ASN A 497 -32.49 10.56 17.08
CA ASN A 497 -33.04 10.24 18.39
C ASN A 497 -32.25 9.08 19.03
N LEU A 498 -31.40 9.41 20.01
CA LEU A 498 -30.62 8.43 20.79
C LEU A 498 -31.39 7.91 22.03
N GLY A 499 -32.67 8.25 22.15
CA GLY A 499 -33.51 7.92 23.29
C GLY A 499 -33.41 8.91 24.45
N THR A 500 -34.06 8.56 25.55
CA THR A 500 -34.14 9.37 26.77
C THR A 500 -33.38 8.67 27.88
N SER A 501 -32.55 9.42 28.61
CA SER A 501 -31.84 8.92 29.78
C SER A 501 -32.82 8.55 30.89
N ILE A 502 -32.61 7.38 31.49
CA ILE A 502 -33.45 6.86 32.59
C ILE A 502 -33.27 7.72 33.86
N PHE A 503 -32.09 8.29 34.07
CA PHE A 503 -31.77 9.04 35.29
C PHE A 503 -31.87 10.55 35.12
N LEU A 504 -31.45 11.08 33.97
CA LEU A 504 -31.51 12.51 33.69
C LEU A 504 -32.92 12.95 33.25
N GLN A 505 -33.77 11.99 32.85
CA GLN A 505 -35.13 12.25 32.34
C GLN A 505 -35.14 13.29 31.20
N ARG A 506 -34.09 13.24 30.37
CA ARG A 506 -33.85 14.17 29.25
C ARG A 506 -33.31 13.41 28.04
N PRO A 507 -33.44 13.98 26.83
CA PRO A 507 -32.88 13.39 25.61
C PRO A 507 -31.37 13.18 25.73
N VAL A 508 -30.89 11.99 25.33
CA VAL A 508 -29.46 11.64 25.37
C VAL A 508 -28.64 12.56 24.48
N THR A 509 -29.18 13.00 23.34
CA THR A 509 -28.54 13.96 22.44
C THR A 509 -28.23 15.29 23.11
N GLN A 510 -29.17 15.82 23.89
CA GLN A 510 -28.98 17.04 24.66
C GLN A 510 -27.92 16.83 25.76
N ALA A 511 -28.00 15.73 26.50
CA ALA A 511 -27.04 15.41 27.56
C ALA A 511 -25.60 15.26 27.04
N LEU A 512 -25.42 14.72 25.82
CA LEU A 512 -24.12 14.63 25.16
C LEU A 512 -23.63 15.99 24.66
N TRP A 513 -24.51 16.80 24.08
CA TRP A 513 -24.18 18.13 23.57
C TRP A 513 -23.68 19.07 24.67
N GLU A 514 -24.38 19.11 25.81
CA GLU A 514 -24.01 19.92 26.99
C GLU A 514 -22.65 19.53 27.58
N ARG A 515 -22.17 18.30 27.33
CA ARG A 515 -20.90 17.77 27.85
C ARG A 515 -19.82 17.63 26.78
N ALA A 516 -20.12 17.95 25.52
CA ALA A 516 -19.18 17.82 24.41
C ALA A 516 -18.06 18.85 24.47
N GLU A 517 -18.37 20.08 24.88
CA GLU A 517 -17.40 21.19 24.92
C GLU A 517 -16.18 20.90 25.83
N PRO A 518 -16.33 20.51 27.12
CA PRO A 518 -15.19 20.20 27.98
C PRO A 518 -14.29 19.11 27.40
N THR A 519 -14.88 18.03 26.90
CA THR A 519 -14.13 16.90 26.32
C THR A 519 -13.40 17.29 25.04
N ALA A 520 -14.05 18.09 24.18
CA ALA A 520 -13.45 18.56 22.93
C ALA A 520 -12.27 19.51 23.18
N LEU A 521 -12.43 20.49 24.08
CA LEU A 521 -11.35 21.41 24.44
C LEU A 521 -10.20 20.69 25.14
N LEU A 522 -10.50 19.74 26.04
CA LEU A 522 -9.49 18.89 26.67
C LEU A 522 -8.68 18.11 25.62
N ALA A 523 -9.36 17.45 24.67
CA ALA A 523 -8.71 16.70 23.60
C ALA A 523 -7.85 17.60 22.70
N LEU A 524 -8.36 18.77 22.28
CA LEU A 524 -7.62 19.71 21.45
C LEU A 524 -6.37 20.25 22.16
N MET A 525 -6.49 20.64 23.43
CA MET A 525 -5.35 21.11 24.23
C MET A 525 -4.34 19.98 24.44
N ALA A 526 -4.80 18.76 24.73
CA ALA A 526 -3.92 17.61 24.90
C ALA A 526 -3.15 17.27 23.62
N VAL A 527 -3.81 17.27 22.46
CA VAL A 527 -3.16 17.06 21.15
C VAL A 527 -2.16 18.17 20.86
N ALA A 528 -2.52 19.43 21.13
CA ALA A 528 -1.62 20.56 20.95
C ALA A 528 -0.36 20.40 21.80
N ILE A 529 -0.50 20.08 23.09
CA ILE A 529 0.63 19.81 24.00
C ILE A 529 1.45 18.61 23.49
N ALA A 530 0.80 17.52 23.11
CA ALA A 530 1.46 16.31 22.63
C ALA A 530 2.27 16.57 21.36
N ALA A 531 1.75 17.37 20.42
CA ALA A 531 2.44 17.74 19.19
C ALA A 531 3.55 18.77 19.43
N LEU A 532 3.30 19.80 20.25
CA LEU A 532 4.27 20.85 20.61
C LEU A 532 5.48 20.31 21.36
N ILE A 533 5.31 19.25 22.14
CA ILE A 533 6.42 18.55 22.78
C ILE A 533 6.97 17.49 21.84
N GLY A 534 6.09 16.64 21.30
CA GLY A 534 6.50 15.42 20.65
C GLY A 534 7.21 15.61 19.31
N VAL A 535 6.74 16.56 18.49
CA VAL A 535 7.36 16.84 17.20
C VAL A 535 8.74 17.47 17.37
N PRO A 536 8.93 18.56 18.14
CA PRO A 536 10.26 19.14 18.35
C PRO A 536 11.24 18.18 19.04
N CYS A 537 10.83 17.49 20.10
CA CYS A 537 11.70 16.52 20.78
C CYS A 537 12.09 15.36 19.86
N GLY A 538 11.17 14.87 19.02
CA GLY A 538 11.46 13.86 18.01
C GLY A 538 12.44 14.34 16.93
N ILE A 539 12.28 15.58 16.45
CA ILE A 539 13.22 16.21 15.49
C ILE A 539 14.62 16.33 16.11
N VAL A 540 14.72 16.88 17.32
CA VAL A 540 16.00 17.04 18.03
C VAL A 540 16.67 15.68 18.24
N SER A 541 15.92 14.69 18.69
CA SER A 541 16.40 13.31 18.89
C SER A 541 16.89 12.66 17.58
N ALA A 542 16.24 12.94 16.44
CA ALA A 542 16.70 12.50 15.13
C ALA A 542 17.99 13.20 14.66
N VAL A 543 18.08 14.53 14.83
CA VAL A 543 19.26 15.32 14.43
C VAL A 543 20.50 14.92 15.25
N PHE A 544 20.34 14.66 16.54
CA PHE A 544 21.43 14.26 17.43
C PHE A 544 21.52 12.75 17.66
N ARG A 545 21.11 11.94 16.67
CA ARG A 545 21.07 10.48 16.75
C ARG A 545 22.33 9.90 17.40
N GLY A 546 22.13 9.03 18.39
CA GLY A 546 23.21 8.30 19.08
C GLY A 546 23.99 9.13 20.10
N ARG A 547 23.70 10.42 20.28
CA ARG A 547 24.29 11.27 21.32
C ARG A 547 23.46 11.24 22.61
N ALA A 548 24.02 11.78 23.69
CA ALA A 548 23.33 11.86 25.00
C ALA A 548 21.97 12.60 24.91
N VAL A 549 21.85 13.60 24.04
CA VAL A 549 20.60 14.35 23.80
C VAL A 549 19.48 13.43 23.28
N ASP A 550 19.80 12.56 22.32
CA ASP A 550 18.86 11.57 21.78
C ASP A 550 18.41 10.56 22.86
N GLN A 551 19.37 10.07 23.64
CA GLN A 551 19.09 9.15 24.75
C GLN A 551 18.27 9.80 25.87
N LEU A 552 18.48 11.09 26.16
CA LEU A 552 17.72 11.84 27.15
C LEU A 552 16.25 11.97 26.73
N PHE A 553 15.98 12.50 25.53
CA PHE A 553 14.59 12.68 25.07
C PHE A 553 13.86 11.35 24.89
N THR A 554 14.52 10.34 24.32
CA THR A 554 13.93 9.01 24.14
C THR A 554 13.71 8.33 25.49
N GLY A 555 14.65 8.45 26.43
CA GLY A 555 14.54 7.91 27.78
C GLY A 555 13.40 8.55 28.59
N ILE A 556 13.31 9.89 28.58
CA ILE A 556 12.20 10.62 29.21
C ILE A 556 10.86 10.21 28.59
N ALA A 557 10.79 10.09 27.27
CA ALA A 557 9.59 9.64 26.58
C ALA A 557 9.18 8.22 27.00
N MET A 558 10.13 7.27 27.10
CA MET A 558 9.86 5.89 27.54
C MET A 558 9.41 5.81 29.00
N LEU A 559 10.03 6.60 29.88
CA LEU A 559 9.60 6.72 31.27
C LEU A 559 8.19 7.30 31.34
N GLY A 560 7.93 8.41 30.63
CA GLY A 560 6.62 9.04 30.55
C GLY A 560 5.53 8.07 30.10
N ALA A 561 5.76 7.32 29.01
CA ALA A 561 4.81 6.35 28.49
C ALA A 561 4.47 5.21 29.47
N SER A 562 5.32 4.96 30.47
CA SER A 562 5.13 3.90 31.47
C SER A 562 4.34 4.38 32.70
N ILE A 563 4.11 5.69 32.83
CA ILE A 563 3.42 6.27 33.98
C ILE A 563 1.90 6.19 33.75
N PRO A 564 1.12 5.63 34.70
CA PRO A 564 -0.33 5.67 34.63
C PRO A 564 -0.88 7.11 34.66
N SER A 565 -1.84 7.41 33.78
CA SER A 565 -2.41 8.76 33.64
C SER A 565 -3.05 9.30 34.92
N PHE A 566 -3.78 8.46 35.66
CA PHE A 566 -4.39 8.87 36.93
C PHE A 566 -3.32 9.25 37.97
N TRP A 567 -2.21 8.51 38.03
CA TRP A 567 -1.14 8.77 38.99
C TRP A 567 -0.45 10.09 38.65
N LEU A 568 -0.12 10.30 37.36
CA LEU A 568 0.45 11.56 36.91
C LEU A 568 -0.49 12.73 37.19
N GLY A 569 -1.80 12.55 36.97
CA GLY A 569 -2.81 13.56 37.31
C GLY A 569 -2.82 13.93 38.78
N ILE A 570 -2.84 12.94 39.68
CA ILE A 570 -2.81 13.18 41.13
C ILE A 570 -1.52 13.91 41.55
N VAL A 571 -0.36 13.52 41.00
CA VAL A 571 0.91 14.19 41.29
C VAL A 571 0.90 15.65 40.80
N LEU A 572 0.41 15.90 39.58
CA LEU A 572 0.33 17.26 39.05
C LEU A 572 -0.65 18.14 39.85
N ILE A 573 -1.78 17.58 40.30
CA ILE A 573 -2.69 18.26 41.22
C ILE A 573 -1.97 18.61 42.53
N GLN A 574 -1.28 17.65 43.15
CA GLN A 574 -0.60 17.88 44.42
C GLN A 574 0.46 18.99 44.32
N ILE A 575 1.24 18.99 43.25
CA ILE A 575 2.31 19.97 43.07
C ILE A 575 1.74 21.33 42.68
N PHE A 576 0.97 21.41 41.59
CA PHE A 576 0.62 22.68 40.96
C PHE A 576 -0.70 23.27 41.46
N ALA A 577 -1.66 22.45 41.86
CA ALA A 577 -2.94 22.95 42.39
C ALA A 577 -2.90 23.12 43.92
N VAL A 578 -2.35 22.16 44.66
CA VAL A 578 -2.37 22.19 46.14
C VAL A 578 -1.17 22.95 46.71
N SER A 579 0.06 22.60 46.33
CA SER A 579 1.25 23.25 46.92
C SER A 579 1.47 24.66 46.38
N PHE A 580 1.40 24.85 45.05
CA PHE A 580 1.65 26.16 44.43
C PHE A 580 0.38 27.03 44.28
N GLY A 581 -0.82 26.45 44.29
CA GLY A 581 -2.07 27.20 44.11
C GLY A 581 -2.24 27.82 42.73
N TRP A 582 -1.54 27.34 41.70
CA TRP A 582 -1.57 27.94 40.36
C TRP A 582 -2.85 27.59 39.60
N PHE A 583 -3.36 26.37 39.78
CA PHE A 583 -4.50 25.84 39.03
C PHE A 583 -5.58 25.28 39.96
N PRO A 584 -6.84 25.20 39.52
CA PRO A 584 -7.90 24.56 40.31
C PRO A 584 -7.66 23.05 40.46
N VAL A 585 -8.06 22.51 41.61
CA VAL A 585 -7.95 21.06 41.92
C VAL A 585 -8.95 20.24 41.11
N SER A 586 -10.16 20.76 40.90
CA SER A 586 -11.23 20.08 40.17
C SER A 586 -12.26 21.05 39.60
N GLY A 587 -13.00 20.62 38.59
CA GLY A 587 -14.11 21.38 38.00
C GLY A 587 -13.75 22.14 36.72
N TYR A 588 -14.76 22.73 36.08
CA TYR A 588 -14.66 23.34 34.73
C TYR A 588 -15.19 24.79 34.67
N GLY A 589 -15.37 25.43 35.84
CA GLY A 589 -16.02 26.74 35.94
C GLY A 589 -17.55 26.68 35.80
N ALA A 590 -18.21 27.82 36.01
CA ALA A 590 -19.66 27.98 35.84
C ALA A 590 -20.08 28.00 34.35
N PRO A 591 -21.36 27.73 34.01
CA PRO A 591 -21.84 27.73 32.62
C PRO A 591 -21.69 29.06 31.87
N ASP A 592 -21.51 30.16 32.58
CA ASP A 592 -21.26 31.52 32.11
C ASP A 592 -19.80 31.97 32.27
N ALA A 593 -18.93 31.09 32.80
CA ALA A 593 -17.51 31.38 32.98
C ALA A 593 -16.84 31.70 31.64
N ALA A 594 -15.93 32.68 31.67
CA ALA A 594 -15.17 33.10 30.50
C ALA A 594 -14.31 31.95 29.96
N LEU A 595 -14.09 31.93 28.64
CA LEU A 595 -13.27 30.90 27.99
C LEU A 595 -11.88 30.76 28.63
N ALA A 596 -11.28 31.88 29.06
CA ALA A 596 -9.98 31.86 29.74
C ALA A 596 -9.99 31.06 31.05
N GLU A 597 -11.06 31.16 31.84
CA GLU A 597 -11.22 30.40 33.09
C GLU A 597 -11.38 28.89 32.80
N ARG A 598 -12.17 28.56 31.77
CA ARG A 598 -12.34 27.17 31.31
C ARG A 598 -11.02 26.58 30.83
N LEU A 599 -10.29 27.28 29.97
CA LEU A 599 -8.96 26.85 29.50
C LEU A 599 -7.99 26.70 30.67
N HIS A 600 -8.03 27.61 31.65
CA HIS A 600 -7.21 27.55 32.86
C HIS A 600 -7.47 26.27 33.67
N SER A 601 -8.75 25.88 33.81
CA SER A 601 -9.14 24.63 34.47
C SER A 601 -8.70 23.36 33.73
N LEU A 602 -8.50 23.45 32.41
CA LEU A 602 -8.10 22.33 31.56
C LEU A 602 -6.58 22.13 31.42
N VAL A 603 -5.75 23.07 31.88
CA VAL A 603 -4.28 23.00 31.67
C VAL A 603 -3.68 21.73 32.27
N LEU A 604 -3.93 21.43 33.55
CA LEU A 604 -3.40 20.23 34.20
C LEU A 604 -3.96 18.93 33.59
N PRO A 605 -5.29 18.78 33.41
CA PRO A 605 -5.87 17.65 32.68
C PRO A 605 -5.23 17.42 31.29
N ALA A 606 -5.08 18.49 30.51
CA ALA A 606 -4.53 18.44 29.16
C ALA A 606 -3.04 18.10 29.19
N ALA A 607 -2.28 18.58 30.18
CA ALA A 607 -0.88 18.24 30.36
C ALA A 607 -0.69 16.74 30.65
N VAL A 608 -1.53 16.12 31.49
CA VAL A 608 -1.48 14.68 31.74
C VAL A 608 -1.63 13.89 30.45
N LEU A 609 -2.68 14.18 29.67
CA LEU A 609 -2.94 13.48 28.41
C LEU A 609 -1.88 13.79 27.36
N GLY A 610 -1.48 15.06 27.25
CA GLY A 610 -0.52 15.53 26.26
C GLY A 610 0.88 14.96 26.48
N LEU A 611 1.37 14.96 27.72
CA LEU A 611 2.70 14.44 28.06
C LEU A 611 2.83 12.94 27.76
N LEU A 612 1.84 12.14 28.16
CA LEU A 612 1.87 10.69 27.91
C LEU A 612 1.84 10.36 26.42
N ASN A 613 0.99 11.05 25.67
CA ASN A 613 0.85 10.83 24.23
C ASN A 613 2.00 11.44 23.42
N SER A 614 2.70 12.46 23.96
CA SER A 614 3.89 13.03 23.34
C SER A 614 4.98 11.97 23.13
N ALA A 615 5.11 10.99 24.03
CA ALA A 615 6.11 9.93 23.91
C ALA A 615 5.97 9.09 22.62
N LEU A 616 4.72 8.80 22.23
CA LEU A 616 4.42 8.10 20.99
C LEU A 616 4.78 8.97 19.78
N ILE A 617 4.41 10.26 19.81
CA ILE A 617 4.73 11.22 18.75
C ILE A 617 6.26 11.42 18.63
N ILE A 618 7.01 11.48 19.73
CA ILE A 618 8.48 11.56 19.73
C ILE A 618 9.08 10.38 18.96
N ARG A 619 8.67 9.16 19.29
CA ARG A 619 9.21 7.94 18.67
C ARG A 619 8.96 7.91 17.16
N PHE A 620 7.75 8.22 16.73
CA PHE A 620 7.39 8.21 15.31
C PHE A 620 7.99 9.38 14.55
N THR A 621 8.02 10.57 15.14
CA THR A 621 8.68 11.74 14.55
C THR A 621 10.17 11.49 14.37
N ARG A 622 10.84 10.93 15.39
CA ARG A 622 12.25 10.57 15.32
C ARG A 622 12.51 9.57 14.20
N ALA A 623 11.74 8.48 14.13
CA ALA A 623 11.90 7.47 13.09
C ALA A 623 11.72 8.07 11.68
N SER A 624 10.63 8.81 11.47
CA SER A 624 10.33 9.44 10.18
C SER A 624 11.38 10.47 9.77
N MET A 625 11.86 11.28 10.72
CA MET A 625 12.94 12.24 10.47
C MET A 625 14.26 11.54 10.15
N LEU A 626 14.58 10.41 10.78
CA LEU A 626 15.81 9.67 10.49
C LEU A 626 15.81 9.06 9.09
N ASP A 627 14.67 8.52 8.65
CA ASP A 627 14.52 7.99 7.30
C ASP A 627 14.78 9.11 6.27
N VAL A 628 14.18 10.27 6.49
CA VAL A 628 14.28 11.40 5.57
C VAL A 628 15.63 12.12 5.62
N LEU A 629 16.25 12.29 6.79
CA LEU A 629 17.57 12.93 6.92
C LEU A 629 18.69 12.14 6.23
N GLY A 630 18.46 10.85 5.95
CA GLY A 630 19.35 9.97 5.20
C GLY A 630 19.26 10.10 3.67
N GLU A 631 18.24 10.79 3.16
CA GLU A 631 17.96 10.89 1.71
C GLU A 631 18.93 11.83 0.97
N ASP A 632 19.21 11.52 -0.30
CA ASP A 632 20.23 12.23 -1.08
C ASP A 632 19.88 13.69 -1.34
N TYR A 633 18.59 14.05 -1.48
CA TYR A 633 18.19 15.45 -1.67
C TYR A 633 18.48 16.33 -0.43
N VAL A 634 18.49 15.74 0.77
CA VAL A 634 18.89 16.41 2.02
C VAL A 634 20.41 16.63 2.02
N ARG A 635 21.18 15.65 1.53
CA ARG A 635 22.64 15.79 1.34
C ARG A 635 22.97 16.86 0.28
N THR A 636 22.23 16.91 -0.82
CA THR A 636 22.36 17.98 -1.83
C THR A 636 22.02 19.35 -1.25
N ALA A 637 21.00 19.45 -0.39
CA ALA A 637 20.68 20.70 0.31
C ALA A 637 21.85 21.16 1.21
N ARG A 638 22.49 20.22 1.94
CA ARG A 638 23.69 20.51 2.74
C ARG A 638 24.88 20.91 1.88
N SER A 639 25.15 20.22 0.77
CA SER A 639 26.29 20.51 -0.11
C SER A 639 26.17 21.85 -0.83
N LYS A 640 24.94 22.36 -1.00
CA LYS A 640 24.67 23.73 -1.47
C LYS A 640 24.92 24.81 -0.42
N GLY A 641 25.38 24.45 0.78
CA GLY A 641 25.69 25.38 1.86
C GLY A 641 24.46 25.92 2.61
N LEU A 642 23.29 25.27 2.48
CA LEU A 642 22.11 25.66 3.25
C LEU A 642 22.34 25.37 4.74
N SER A 643 21.86 26.26 5.60
CA SER A 643 21.96 26.07 7.05
C SER A 643 21.22 24.81 7.50
N GLU A 644 21.76 24.13 8.51
CA GLU A 644 21.20 22.86 9.00
C GLU A 644 19.73 23.03 9.45
N THR A 645 19.36 24.18 9.98
CA THR A 645 17.97 24.52 10.32
C THR A 645 17.05 24.51 9.11
N VAL A 646 17.48 25.06 7.97
CA VAL A 646 16.70 25.05 6.71
C VAL A 646 16.61 23.63 6.16
N VAL A 647 17.71 22.87 6.20
CA VAL A 647 17.75 21.47 5.79
C VAL A 647 16.75 20.63 6.60
N VAL A 648 16.77 20.76 7.92
CA VAL A 648 15.90 20.00 8.83
C VAL A 648 14.44 20.44 8.71
N LEU A 649 14.12 21.73 8.81
CA LEU A 649 12.73 22.19 8.88
C LEU A 649 12.04 22.27 7.51
N LYS A 650 12.77 22.63 6.44
CA LYS A 650 12.17 22.84 5.11
C LYS A 650 12.28 21.61 4.21
N HIS A 651 13.39 20.89 4.27
CA HIS A 651 13.67 19.77 3.35
C HIS A 651 13.37 18.41 3.99
N ALA A 652 13.71 18.19 5.26
CA ALA A 652 13.45 16.92 5.92
C ALA A 652 12.04 16.84 6.53
N LEU A 653 11.68 17.78 7.40
CA LEU A 653 10.40 17.75 8.13
C LEU A 653 9.19 17.72 7.18
N ARG A 654 9.21 18.52 6.10
CA ARG A 654 8.10 18.57 5.14
C ARG A 654 7.75 17.20 4.55
N ASN A 655 8.75 16.35 4.31
CA ASN A 655 8.53 15.01 3.76
C ASN A 655 8.30 13.97 4.86
N ALA A 656 8.83 14.19 6.06
CA ALA A 656 8.52 13.38 7.25
C ALA A 656 7.12 13.66 7.84
N LEU A 657 6.47 14.77 7.46
CA LEU A 657 5.16 15.17 8.02
C LEU A 657 4.05 14.16 7.71
N VAL A 658 4.12 13.41 6.61
CA VAL A 658 3.06 12.47 6.22
C VAL A 658 2.83 11.40 7.31
N PRO A 659 3.84 10.61 7.73
CA PRO A 659 3.69 9.69 8.85
C PRO A 659 3.48 10.38 10.21
N ILE A 660 4.00 11.59 10.42
CA ILE A 660 3.80 12.33 11.68
C ILE A 660 2.33 12.74 11.87
N VAL A 661 1.70 13.30 10.83
CA VAL A 661 0.28 13.71 10.84
C VAL A 661 -0.61 12.48 11.03
N THR A 662 -0.27 11.36 10.40
CA THR A 662 -0.93 10.06 10.60
C THR A 662 -1.03 9.71 12.09
N VAL A 663 0.12 9.78 12.75
CA VAL A 663 0.27 9.35 14.14
C VAL A 663 -0.41 10.32 15.09
N ILE A 664 -0.32 11.63 14.84
CA ILE A 664 -1.08 12.64 15.60
C ILE A 664 -2.58 12.37 15.49
N GLY A 665 -3.06 12.08 14.28
CA GLY A 665 -4.45 11.75 14.03
C GLY A 665 -4.94 10.50 14.75
N LEU A 666 -4.16 9.40 14.70
CA LEU A 666 -4.44 8.17 15.45
C LEU A 666 -4.42 8.41 16.97
N THR A 667 -3.58 9.33 17.43
CA THR A 667 -3.44 9.68 18.85
C THR A 667 -4.67 10.41 19.37
N VAL A 668 -5.28 11.31 18.58
CA VAL A 668 -6.56 11.97 18.93
C VAL A 668 -7.62 10.92 19.27
N ALA A 669 -7.63 9.85 18.48
CA ALA A 669 -8.54 8.72 18.62
C ALA A 669 -8.30 7.93 19.93
N LEU A 670 -7.02 7.71 20.29
CA LEU A 670 -6.62 7.07 21.56
C LEU A 670 -6.92 7.96 22.78
N MET A 671 -6.86 9.28 22.62
CA MET A 671 -7.13 10.23 23.70
C MET A 671 -8.57 10.20 24.20
N ILE A 672 -9.54 9.75 23.40
CA ILE A 672 -10.94 9.62 23.84
C ILE A 672 -11.03 8.66 25.04
N GLY A 673 -10.31 7.51 25.00
CA GLY A 673 -10.28 6.56 26.12
C GLY A 673 -9.52 7.11 27.33
N GLY A 674 -8.42 7.83 27.10
CA GLY A 674 -7.65 8.48 28.17
C GLY A 674 -8.41 9.61 28.85
N ALA A 675 -9.19 10.38 28.09
CA ALA A 675 -9.99 11.50 28.57
C ALA A 675 -11.01 11.06 29.61
N VAL A 676 -11.61 9.87 29.47
CA VAL A 676 -12.54 9.32 30.47
C VAL A 676 -11.93 9.26 31.87
N ILE A 677 -10.70 8.75 31.97
CA ILE A 677 -9.99 8.62 33.25
C ILE A 677 -9.60 10.01 33.77
N THR A 678 -9.05 10.85 32.90
CA THR A 678 -8.63 12.21 33.27
C THR A 678 -9.81 13.06 33.74
N GLU A 679 -10.94 13.05 33.03
CA GLU A 679 -12.16 13.76 33.43
C GLU A 679 -12.67 13.29 34.80
N THR A 680 -12.55 12.00 35.09
CA THR A 680 -12.95 11.45 36.39
C THR A 680 -12.03 11.92 37.52
N VAL A 681 -10.71 11.94 37.29
CA VAL A 681 -9.71 12.37 38.29
C VAL A 681 -9.83 13.87 38.59
N PHE A 682 -10.06 14.69 37.58
CA PHE A 682 -10.17 16.15 37.72
C PHE A 682 -11.61 16.65 37.92
N GLY A 683 -12.60 15.73 38.01
CA GLY A 683 -14.00 16.09 38.23
C GLY A 683 -14.60 16.96 37.12
N LEU A 684 -14.22 16.72 35.87
CA LEU A 684 -14.71 17.47 34.71
C LEU A 684 -16.09 16.95 34.25
N PRO A 685 -17.05 17.83 33.91
CA PRO A 685 -18.38 17.44 33.45
C PRO A 685 -18.39 17.04 31.96
N GLY A 686 -17.45 16.18 31.54
CA GLY A 686 -17.30 15.75 30.16
C GLY A 686 -18.12 14.52 29.77
N VAL A 687 -18.04 14.15 28.49
CA VAL A 687 -18.68 12.97 27.90
C VAL A 687 -18.14 11.68 28.53
N GLY A 688 -16.84 11.61 28.82
CA GLY A 688 -16.24 10.43 29.45
C GLY A 688 -16.79 10.18 30.85
N ASN A 689 -16.90 11.25 31.66
CA ASN A 689 -17.54 11.16 32.98
C ASN A 689 -19.02 10.77 32.89
N LEU A 690 -19.76 11.26 31.88
CA LEU A 690 -21.14 10.85 31.60
C LEU A 690 -21.22 9.34 31.33
N VAL A 691 -20.34 8.81 30.48
CA VAL A 691 -20.29 7.38 30.15
C VAL A 691 -20.02 6.53 31.39
N VAL A 692 -19.02 6.90 32.20
CA VAL A 692 -18.71 6.16 33.44
C VAL A 692 -19.90 6.17 34.38
N SER A 693 -20.54 7.33 34.56
CA SER A 693 -21.74 7.46 35.40
C SER A 693 -22.91 6.63 34.88
N ALA A 694 -23.12 6.60 33.56
CA ALA A 694 -24.15 5.81 32.90
C ALA A 694 -23.89 4.31 33.05
N VAL A 695 -22.65 3.85 32.90
CA VAL A 695 -22.26 2.44 33.11
C VAL A 695 -22.51 2.02 34.56
N LEU A 696 -22.09 2.84 35.53
CA LEU A 696 -22.28 2.54 36.95
C LEU A 696 -23.76 2.52 37.35
N ARG A 697 -24.60 3.34 36.71
CA ARG A 697 -26.05 3.42 36.95
C ARG A 697 -26.88 2.53 36.02
N ARG A 698 -26.27 1.84 35.08
CA ARG A 698 -26.94 1.05 34.02
C ARG A 698 -27.94 1.88 33.20
N ASP A 699 -27.59 3.12 32.87
CA ASP A 699 -28.36 3.97 31.96
C ASP A 699 -28.09 3.57 30.51
N TYR A 700 -28.75 2.51 30.06
CA TYR A 700 -28.51 1.92 28.74
C TYR A 700 -28.67 2.90 27.57
N PRO A 701 -29.70 3.77 27.50
CA PRO A 701 -29.81 4.78 26.44
C PRO A 701 -28.58 5.69 26.34
N VAL A 702 -28.06 6.17 27.48
CA VAL A 702 -26.87 7.03 27.49
C VAL A 702 -25.63 6.26 27.06
N ILE A 703 -25.44 5.02 27.51
CA ILE A 703 -24.32 4.17 27.10
C ILE A 703 -24.36 3.95 25.58
N GLN A 704 -25.50 3.55 25.02
CA GLN A 704 -25.65 3.32 23.58
C GLN A 704 -25.37 4.59 22.77
N GLY A 705 -26.02 5.69 23.14
CA GLY A 705 -25.88 6.97 22.43
C GLY A 705 -24.45 7.50 22.48
N ALA A 706 -23.82 7.47 23.64
CA ALA A 706 -22.43 7.94 23.79
C ALA A 706 -21.45 7.09 22.99
N LEU A 707 -21.60 5.76 23.00
CA LEU A 707 -20.73 4.86 22.24
C LEU A 707 -20.87 5.06 20.72
N LEU A 708 -22.08 5.23 20.22
CA LEU A 708 -22.34 5.54 18.81
C LEU A 708 -21.72 6.87 18.40
N VAL A 709 -21.89 7.92 19.21
CA VAL A 709 -21.33 9.25 18.92
C VAL A 709 -19.80 9.22 18.96
N ILE A 710 -19.19 8.58 19.95
CA ILE A 710 -17.74 8.41 20.03
C ILE A 710 -17.22 7.64 18.80
N ALA A 711 -17.88 6.56 18.40
CA ALA A 711 -17.48 5.80 17.22
C ALA A 711 -17.64 6.61 15.93
N ALA A 712 -18.72 7.40 15.80
CA ALA A 712 -18.90 8.31 14.68
C ALA A 712 -17.78 9.36 14.60
N ILE A 713 -17.45 10.00 15.72
CA ILE A 713 -16.35 10.97 15.79
C ILE A 713 -15.02 10.30 15.41
N TYR A 714 -14.74 9.11 15.93
CA TYR A 714 -13.53 8.34 15.59
C TYR A 714 -13.41 8.08 14.09
N VAL A 715 -14.50 7.60 13.46
CA VAL A 715 -14.56 7.31 12.03
C VAL A 715 -14.41 8.60 11.19
N LEU A 716 -14.99 9.72 11.64
CA LEU A 716 -14.83 11.03 11.01
C LEU A 716 -13.39 11.56 11.10
N ILE A 717 -12.73 11.39 12.24
CA ILE A 717 -11.32 11.78 12.41
C ILE A 717 -10.43 10.99 11.45
N ASN A 718 -10.61 9.67 11.37
CA ASN A 718 -9.87 8.83 10.43
C ASN A 718 -10.11 9.24 8.98
N PHE A 719 -11.35 9.58 8.62
CA PHE A 719 -11.67 10.09 7.29
C PHE A 719 -11.00 11.45 7.02
N ALA A 720 -10.98 12.35 8.00
CA ALA A 720 -10.30 13.64 7.89
C ALA A 720 -8.78 13.46 7.70
N ILE A 721 -8.15 12.50 8.39
CA ILE A 721 -6.73 12.17 8.22
C ILE A 721 -6.47 11.60 6.83
N ASP A 722 -7.31 10.67 6.36
CA ASP A 722 -7.24 10.11 5.01
C ASP A 722 -7.34 11.20 3.93
N LEU A 723 -8.14 12.24 4.17
CA LEU A 723 -8.25 13.41 3.28
C LEU A 723 -7.04 14.34 3.39
N LEU A 724 -6.51 14.57 4.60
CA LEU A 724 -5.31 15.34 4.85
C LEU A 724 -4.10 14.78 4.09
N TYR A 725 -4.00 13.45 3.91
CA TYR A 725 -2.94 12.87 3.07
C TYR A 725 -2.98 13.35 1.62
N ALA A 726 -4.17 13.53 1.04
CA ALA A 726 -4.31 14.02 -0.33
C ALA A 726 -3.88 15.50 -0.48
N VAL A 727 -3.90 16.26 0.61
CA VAL A 727 -3.50 17.68 0.64
C VAL A 727 -2.01 17.84 0.96
N VAL A 728 -1.49 17.03 1.89
CA VAL A 728 -0.10 17.11 2.35
C VAL A 728 0.89 16.52 1.33
N ASP A 729 0.51 15.46 0.62
CA ASP A 729 1.32 14.88 -0.46
C ASP A 729 0.64 15.04 -1.83
N PRO A 730 1.04 16.05 -2.65
CA PRO A 730 0.49 16.25 -3.98
C PRO A 730 0.87 15.17 -5.00
N ARG A 731 1.64 14.13 -4.61
CA ARG A 731 1.90 12.92 -5.40
C ARG A 731 0.76 11.89 -5.25
N VAL A 732 -0.01 11.97 -4.16
CA VAL A 732 -1.25 11.22 -3.93
C VAL A 732 -2.42 11.98 -4.57
N LYS A 733 -2.38 12.18 -5.88
CA LYS A 733 -3.52 12.78 -6.60
C LYS A 733 -4.51 11.70 -7.03
N VAL A 734 -5.56 11.65 -6.22
CA VAL A 734 -6.99 11.35 -6.46
C VAL A 734 -7.38 11.54 -7.93
#